data_AF-A0A972SAV3-F1
#
_entry.id   AF-A0A972SAV3-F1
#
_cell.length_a   1.000
_cell.length_b   1.000
_cell.length_c   1.000
_cell.angle_alpha   90.00
_cell.angle_beta   90.00
_cell.angle_gamma   90.00
#
_symmetry.space_group_name_H-M   'P 1'
#
loop_
_entity.id
_entity.type
_entity.pdbx_description
1 polymer ?
#
loop_
_entity_poly.entity_id
_entity_poly.type
_entity_poly.pdbx_seq_one_letter_code
_entity_poly.pdbx_strand_id
1 'polypeptide(L)'
;MKRFMIGFILLISFISPISLSASDAEIEGFVKRLYKNVFEREADSSGLFYWKNRLKNGDSAVSVARSFFISKEFKNLNLSDEEFIKRNYNTFFDREPDSEGEKYWLREMQEEGLPKMQVFYGFALSKEFGDVCKKYGISQVSSDDKLRAFIERFYNYILKRDAGESEIDYWFNALKDGSKSSKDIVKFFFFSNEFKSQNVSDEEFVKRVYRTIMGRVADEEGFDFWVGELKKGKSREYVLNSFLESEEFERLKSEFMTPSGNAIYVSINGSDSNPGTESSPFKTIQKAVNSAKPGDTIYLRGGVYVGRVYIHKSGEKGKYITIRNYPGEVPVITRNDKDFYKQTILLDGVSYMKIIGLKIDKTTSNAIRVQGPGEYIEFKYNEVSYQNEKIPENERIGKAVVFAGYKDKPLRHILIEGNKIHNNHTGRKGIESESLTVYGKVEYFKIINNKVYDNDFIGIDIIGKDTGSYAHLGTPRYGLIKNNELYGNGRKNKYSSALYLDGGEDIVVENNFIHDNFGPGIAVNQEEKDSFITHVVIRNNVSYRNYYNSFGSASYGGVVRDSIFVHNTLYSTEVYDPSEVKQENLFYLGKGENNVIKNNIFYKKGGYYIMLEVVGRSNATKWEIDYDGFFPLISQMNQVIINNTIYKSIEALRKRSPHSISAPDPLLKNDFRLDPNSPCVDKGGFLTYTESGGSGKVVKVKDARYFTGRWGLERGEDIKIGGKKAVVVSADYKNKTITLDRALSWNAGEGVGYDYSGERPDIGAYELNQ
;
A
#
# COMPACT_ATOMS: atom_id res chain seq x y z
N MET A 1 -13.36 29.03 14.16
CA MET A 1 -13.31 28.25 15.41
C MET A 1 -13.98 26.87 15.19
N LYS A 2 -13.50 26.08 14.21
CA LYS A 2 -14.04 24.76 13.80
C LYS A 2 -12.91 23.86 13.28
N ARG A 3 -12.00 23.48 14.18
CA ARG A 3 -10.94 22.46 13.95
C ARG A 3 -10.65 21.80 15.30
N PHE A 4 -11.56 20.97 15.82
CA PHE A 4 -11.30 20.17 17.03
C PHE A 4 -12.10 18.86 17.14
N MET A 5 -12.73 18.36 16.08
CA MET A 5 -13.53 17.12 16.14
C MET A 5 -13.08 16.09 15.11
N ILE A 6 -11.80 15.72 15.17
CA ILE A 6 -11.29 14.51 14.54
C ILE A 6 -10.47 13.79 15.62
N GLY A 7 -10.95 12.63 16.05
CA GLY A 7 -10.13 11.64 16.73
C GLY A 7 -10.14 11.70 18.26
N PHE A 8 -11.23 11.25 18.87
CA PHE A 8 -11.09 10.25 19.94
C PHE A 8 -11.03 8.87 19.27
N ILE A 9 -10.09 8.70 18.32
CA ILE A 9 -9.54 7.38 18.05
C ILE A 9 -8.82 7.05 19.34
N LEU A 10 -9.37 6.09 20.08
CA LEU A 10 -8.75 5.36 21.18
C LEU A 10 -7.24 5.60 21.25
N LEU A 11 -6.83 6.63 21.99
CA LEU A 11 -5.44 6.85 22.37
C LEU A 11 -5.15 5.83 23.48
N ILE A 12 -5.07 4.56 23.07
CA ILE A 12 -4.68 3.46 23.93
C ILE A 12 -3.17 3.60 24.09
N SER A 13 -2.76 4.23 25.19
CA SER A 13 -1.40 3.99 25.70
C SER A 13 -1.30 2.50 26.00
N PHE A 14 -0.26 1.84 25.50
CA PHE A 14 0.09 0.53 26.02
C PHE A 14 0.28 0.67 27.54
N ILE A 15 -0.30 -0.25 28.31
CA ILE A 15 -0.06 -0.31 29.75
C ILE A 15 0.66 -1.62 29.93
N SER A 16 1.93 -1.53 30.31
CA SER A 16 2.69 -2.69 30.76
C SER A 16 2.06 -3.21 32.05
N PRO A 17 2.02 -4.54 32.29
CA PRO A 17 1.66 -5.07 33.58
C PRO A 17 2.73 -4.62 34.60
N ILE A 18 2.38 -3.63 35.42
CA ILE A 18 3.06 -3.43 36.69
C ILE A 18 2.77 -4.69 37.50
N SER A 19 3.77 -5.33 38.10
CA SER A 19 3.53 -6.35 39.12
C SER A 19 2.94 -5.65 40.34
N LEU A 20 1.65 -5.37 40.29
CA LEU A 20 0.88 -4.89 41.43
C LEU A 20 0.48 -6.12 42.22
N SER A 21 0.99 -6.25 43.45
CA SER A 21 0.38 -7.14 44.43
C SER A 21 -0.77 -6.38 45.09
N ALA A 22 -1.91 -6.27 44.40
CA ALA A 22 -3.11 -5.72 45.03
C ALA A 22 -3.44 -6.52 46.29
N SER A 23 -3.72 -5.80 47.37
CA SER A 23 -4.25 -6.40 48.59
C SER A 23 -5.67 -6.93 48.35
N ASP A 24 -6.08 -7.94 49.13
CA ASP A 24 -7.45 -8.46 49.08
C ASP A 24 -8.50 -7.35 49.26
N ALA A 25 -8.20 -6.35 50.11
CA ALA A 25 -9.09 -5.22 50.37
C ALA A 25 -9.26 -4.29 49.14
N GLU A 26 -8.20 -4.05 48.37
CA GLU A 26 -8.26 -3.25 47.14
C GLU A 26 -9.08 -3.97 46.07
N ILE A 27 -8.83 -5.26 45.85
CA ILE A 27 -9.59 -6.06 44.88
C ILE A 27 -11.07 -6.12 45.28
N GLU A 28 -11.38 -6.34 46.56
CA GLU A 28 -12.76 -6.30 47.06
C GLU A 28 -13.40 -4.92 46.86
N GLY A 29 -12.64 -3.85 47.09
CA GLY A 29 -13.08 -2.47 46.83
C GLY A 29 -13.49 -2.26 45.37
N PHE A 30 -12.69 -2.77 44.42
CA PHE A 30 -13.02 -2.69 43.00
C PHE A 30 -14.27 -3.51 42.64
N VAL A 31 -14.41 -4.74 43.16
CA VAL A 31 -15.59 -5.58 42.90
C VAL A 31 -16.86 -4.95 43.48
N LYS A 32 -16.83 -4.48 44.74
CA LYS A 32 -17.96 -3.77 45.36
C LYS A 32 -18.37 -2.55 44.55
N ARG A 33 -17.39 -1.82 44.03
CA ARG A 33 -17.61 -0.68 43.16
C ARG A 33 -18.32 -1.08 41.86
N LEU A 34 -17.99 -2.21 41.24
CA LEU A 34 -18.73 -2.70 40.06
C LEU A 34 -20.20 -3.01 40.40
N TYR A 35 -20.47 -3.72 41.50
CA TYR A 35 -21.86 -3.99 41.91
C TYR A 35 -22.65 -2.70 42.16
N LYS A 36 -22.04 -1.74 42.87
CA LYS A 36 -22.67 -0.46 43.15
C LYS A 36 -22.94 0.35 41.89
N ASN A 37 -21.96 0.50 41.01
CA ASN A 37 -22.08 1.41 39.87
C ASN A 37 -22.81 0.77 38.68
N VAL A 38 -22.73 -0.55 38.52
CA VAL A 38 -23.38 -1.27 37.41
C VAL A 38 -24.79 -1.73 37.78
N PHE A 39 -25.04 -2.18 39.01
CA PHE A 39 -26.33 -2.72 39.45
C PHE A 39 -27.04 -1.91 40.53
N GLU A 40 -26.43 -0.84 41.07
CA GLU A 40 -26.99 -0.04 42.18
C GLU A 40 -27.33 -0.86 43.43
N ARG A 41 -26.56 -1.91 43.69
CA ARG A 41 -26.68 -2.74 44.90
C ARG A 41 -25.32 -3.16 45.45
N GLU A 42 -25.33 -3.65 46.67
CA GLU A 42 -24.15 -4.28 47.28
C GLU A 42 -23.92 -5.69 46.72
N ALA A 43 -22.66 -6.11 46.74
CA ALA A 43 -22.26 -7.47 46.38
C ALA A 43 -22.70 -8.45 47.47
N ASP A 44 -23.29 -9.59 47.08
CA ASP A 44 -23.43 -10.73 48.00
C ASP A 44 -22.08 -11.43 48.21
N SER A 45 -21.96 -12.21 49.28
CA SER A 45 -20.71 -12.86 49.67
C SER A 45 -20.14 -13.79 48.59
N SER A 46 -21.00 -14.49 47.84
CA SER A 46 -20.59 -15.43 46.79
C SER A 46 -20.09 -14.70 45.55
N GLY A 47 -20.81 -13.65 45.12
CA GLY A 47 -20.44 -12.79 44.01
C GLY A 47 -19.14 -12.03 44.28
N LEU A 48 -18.97 -11.49 45.49
CA LEU A 48 -17.73 -10.83 45.91
C LEU A 48 -16.54 -11.79 45.87
N PHE A 49 -16.70 -13.00 46.42
CA PHE A 49 -15.67 -14.03 46.43
C PHE A 49 -15.29 -14.49 45.00
N TYR A 50 -16.28 -14.70 44.14
CA TYR A 50 -16.08 -15.15 42.76
C TYR A 50 -15.23 -14.15 41.95
N TRP A 51 -15.66 -12.89 41.87
CA TRP A 51 -14.96 -11.88 41.07
C TRP A 51 -13.60 -11.50 41.65
N LYS A 52 -13.47 -11.49 42.99
CA LYS A 52 -12.17 -11.31 43.65
C LYS A 52 -11.18 -12.38 43.18
N ASN A 53 -11.58 -13.65 43.19
CA ASN A 53 -10.70 -14.73 42.78
C ASN A 53 -10.36 -14.70 41.29
N ARG A 54 -11.28 -14.26 40.42
CA ARG A 54 -10.99 -14.05 38.99
C ARG A 54 -9.87 -13.03 38.80
N LEU A 55 -9.98 -11.85 39.43
CA LEU A 55 -8.95 -10.81 39.38
C LEU A 55 -7.62 -11.29 39.98
N LYS A 56 -7.64 -12.02 41.12
CA LYS A 56 -6.43 -12.61 41.71
C LYS A 56 -5.76 -13.64 40.80
N ASN A 57 -6.54 -14.36 39.99
CA ASN A 57 -6.06 -15.38 39.07
C ASN A 57 -5.73 -14.83 37.67
N GLY A 58 -5.64 -13.50 37.52
CA GLY A 58 -5.10 -12.86 36.33
C GLY A 58 -6.11 -12.30 35.33
N ASP A 59 -7.42 -12.38 35.62
CA ASP A 59 -8.38 -11.61 34.83
C ASP A 59 -8.13 -10.11 34.96
N SER A 60 -8.36 -9.39 33.87
CA SER A 60 -8.28 -7.92 33.86
C SER A 60 -9.56 -7.28 34.38
N ALA A 61 -9.46 -6.00 34.74
CA ALA A 61 -10.62 -5.17 35.08
C ALA A 61 -11.62 -5.09 33.92
N VAL A 62 -11.15 -5.00 32.66
CA VAL A 62 -12.00 -4.99 31.46
C VAL A 62 -12.76 -6.29 31.30
N SER A 63 -12.11 -7.45 31.47
CA SER A 63 -12.75 -8.77 31.37
C SER A 63 -13.89 -8.93 32.39
N VAL A 64 -13.61 -8.56 33.64
CA VAL A 64 -14.58 -8.62 34.73
C VAL A 64 -15.71 -7.62 34.50
N ALA A 65 -15.42 -6.35 34.22
CA ALA A 65 -16.45 -5.35 33.96
C ALA A 65 -17.33 -5.74 32.76
N ARG A 66 -16.76 -6.25 31.67
CA ARG A 66 -17.51 -6.73 30.52
C ARG A 66 -18.53 -7.79 30.93
N SER A 67 -18.13 -8.75 31.76
CA SER A 67 -19.02 -9.80 32.25
C SER A 67 -20.23 -9.26 33.02
N PHE A 68 -20.11 -8.13 33.71
CA PHE A 68 -21.24 -7.45 34.34
C PHE A 68 -22.15 -6.83 33.26
N PHE A 69 -21.60 -6.07 32.31
CA PHE A 69 -22.37 -5.36 31.29
C PHE A 69 -23.08 -6.27 30.28
N ILE A 70 -22.58 -7.49 30.04
CA ILE A 70 -23.26 -8.46 29.16
C ILE A 70 -24.18 -9.43 29.92
N SER A 71 -24.19 -9.37 31.25
CA SER A 71 -24.95 -10.29 32.10
C SER A 71 -26.45 -10.18 31.86
N LYS A 72 -27.18 -11.26 32.14
CA LYS A 72 -28.65 -11.24 32.13
C LYS A 72 -29.20 -10.22 33.14
N GLU A 73 -28.54 -10.06 34.29
CA GLU A 73 -28.91 -9.07 35.31
C GLU A 73 -28.86 -7.65 34.74
N PHE A 74 -27.77 -7.27 34.05
CA PHE A 74 -27.65 -5.95 33.45
C PHE A 74 -28.66 -5.74 32.32
N LYS A 75 -28.83 -6.74 31.44
CA LYS A 75 -29.82 -6.68 30.36
C LYS A 75 -31.25 -6.50 30.89
N ASN A 76 -31.57 -7.09 32.04
CA ASN A 76 -32.87 -6.96 32.67
C ASN A 76 -33.13 -5.57 33.30
N LEU A 77 -32.10 -4.71 33.46
CA LEU A 77 -32.30 -3.32 33.88
C LEU A 77 -33.00 -2.48 32.80
N ASN A 78 -32.92 -2.90 31.53
CA ASN A 78 -33.55 -2.25 30.38
C ASN A 78 -33.28 -0.73 30.31
N LEU A 79 -32.01 -0.35 30.51
CA LEU A 79 -31.58 1.05 30.58
C LEU A 79 -31.73 1.78 29.24
N SER A 80 -32.15 3.04 29.33
CA SER A 80 -32.00 4.04 28.26
C SER A 80 -30.53 4.25 27.88
N ASP A 81 -30.27 4.94 26.77
CA ASP A 81 -28.90 5.23 26.33
C ASP A 81 -28.23 6.23 27.27
N GLU A 82 -28.98 7.20 27.78
CA GLU A 82 -28.58 8.17 28.79
C GLU A 82 -28.15 7.48 30.08
N GLU A 83 -28.98 6.57 30.60
CA GLU A 83 -28.66 5.79 31.79
C GLU A 83 -27.46 4.87 31.55
N PHE A 84 -27.36 4.26 30.37
CA PHE A 84 -26.22 3.43 30.01
C PHE A 84 -24.91 4.24 30.00
N ILE A 85 -24.91 5.43 29.41
CA ILE A 85 -23.75 6.34 29.41
C ILE A 85 -23.38 6.72 30.84
N LYS A 86 -24.37 7.08 31.67
CA LYS A 86 -24.14 7.40 33.08
C LYS A 86 -23.54 6.21 33.86
N ARG A 87 -24.01 4.98 33.62
CA ARG A 87 -23.39 3.76 34.21
C ARG A 87 -21.94 3.63 33.79
N ASN A 88 -21.59 3.93 32.53
CA ASN A 88 -20.21 3.87 32.06
C ASN A 88 -19.34 4.95 32.74
N TYR A 89 -19.77 6.21 32.77
CA TYR A 89 -19.04 7.28 33.46
C TYR A 89 -18.78 6.96 34.94
N ASN A 90 -19.84 6.56 35.66
CA ASN A 90 -19.72 6.16 37.05
C ASN A 90 -18.85 4.92 37.22
N THR A 91 -18.89 3.96 36.30
CA THR A 91 -18.11 2.72 36.41
C THR A 91 -16.65 2.86 35.98
N PHE A 92 -16.32 3.73 35.03
CA PHE A 92 -14.96 3.78 34.50
C PHE A 92 -14.19 5.00 35.00
N PHE A 93 -14.86 6.12 35.29
CA PHE A 93 -14.21 7.41 35.58
C PHE A 93 -14.46 7.94 37.00
N ASP A 94 -15.37 7.29 37.74
CA ASP A 94 -15.70 7.69 39.13
C ASP A 94 -16.31 9.09 39.23
N ARG A 95 -17.08 9.47 38.21
CA ARG A 95 -17.77 10.76 38.10
C ARG A 95 -19.01 10.63 37.23
N GLU A 96 -19.93 11.56 37.39
CA GLU A 96 -21.05 11.78 36.47
C GLU A 96 -20.56 12.36 35.14
N PRO A 97 -21.29 12.14 34.03
CA PRO A 97 -20.98 12.79 32.76
C PRO A 97 -21.12 14.30 32.88
N ASP A 98 -20.20 15.04 32.26
CA ASP A 98 -20.42 16.45 31.97
C ASP A 98 -21.35 16.60 30.74
N SER A 99 -21.95 17.77 30.59
CA SER A 99 -22.96 18.00 29.55
C SER A 99 -22.46 17.84 28.11
N GLU A 100 -21.16 18.03 27.88
CA GLU A 100 -20.56 17.88 26.55
C GLU A 100 -20.29 16.41 26.24
N GLY A 101 -19.73 15.67 27.20
CA GLY A 101 -19.48 14.24 27.11
C GLY A 101 -20.76 13.43 26.95
N GLU A 102 -21.81 13.73 27.71
CA GLU A 102 -23.11 13.07 27.59
C GLU A 102 -23.69 13.26 26.17
N LYS A 103 -23.75 14.51 25.69
CA LYS A 103 -24.23 14.82 24.34
C LYS A 103 -23.41 14.15 23.25
N TYR A 104 -22.09 14.08 23.43
CA TYR A 104 -21.21 13.42 22.48
C TYR A 104 -21.58 11.94 22.33
N TRP A 105 -21.66 11.19 23.44
CA TRP A 105 -21.95 9.75 23.38
C TRP A 105 -23.38 9.48 22.89
N LEU A 106 -24.36 10.28 23.33
CA LEU A 106 -25.74 10.16 22.84
C LEU A 106 -25.81 10.37 21.33
N ARG A 107 -25.14 11.39 20.80
CA ARG A 107 -25.08 11.63 19.36
C ARG A 107 -24.44 10.45 18.62
N GLU A 108 -23.31 9.95 19.11
CA GLU A 108 -22.63 8.81 18.50
C GLU A 108 -23.54 7.56 18.49
N MET A 109 -24.34 7.34 19.54
CA MET A 109 -25.27 6.21 19.61
C MET A 109 -26.50 6.39 18.72
N GLN A 110 -27.17 7.54 18.83
CA GLN A 110 -28.50 7.78 18.26
C GLN A 110 -28.45 8.21 16.79
N GLU A 111 -27.53 9.11 16.42
CA GLU A 111 -27.44 9.62 15.04
C GLU A 111 -26.53 8.75 14.18
N GLU A 112 -25.47 8.24 14.80
CA GLU A 112 -24.32 7.64 14.14
C GLU A 112 -24.27 6.10 14.28
N GLY A 113 -25.20 5.54 15.08
CA GLY A 113 -25.42 4.11 15.22
C GLY A 113 -24.28 3.36 15.92
N LEU A 114 -23.60 4.03 16.87
CA LEU A 114 -22.56 3.43 17.70
C LEU A 114 -23.16 2.41 18.69
N PRO A 115 -22.77 1.13 18.63
CA PRO A 115 -23.34 0.09 19.51
C PRO A 115 -22.92 0.25 20.97
N LYS A 116 -23.80 -0.12 21.92
CA LYS A 116 -23.55 -0.02 23.38
C LYS A 116 -22.22 -0.64 23.82
N MET A 117 -21.86 -1.80 23.29
CA MET A 117 -20.58 -2.44 23.61
C MET A 117 -19.36 -1.66 23.07
N GLN A 118 -19.50 -0.91 21.98
CA GLN A 118 -18.43 -0.05 21.48
C GLN A 118 -18.28 1.21 22.32
N VAL A 119 -19.38 1.73 22.88
CA VAL A 119 -19.34 2.76 23.92
C VAL A 119 -18.60 2.21 25.15
N PHE A 120 -18.99 1.04 25.66
CA PHE A 120 -18.30 0.37 26.78
C PHE A 120 -16.79 0.31 26.56
N TYR A 121 -16.32 -0.16 25.39
CA TYR A 121 -14.88 -0.22 25.12
C TYR A 121 -14.21 1.15 25.02
N GLY A 122 -14.93 2.18 24.59
CA GLY A 122 -14.45 3.57 24.62
C GLY A 122 -14.08 4.04 26.03
N PHE A 123 -14.86 3.63 27.05
CA PHE A 123 -14.55 3.90 28.45
C PHE A 123 -13.52 2.92 29.02
N ALA A 124 -13.75 1.62 28.82
CA ALA A 124 -13.00 0.54 29.43
C ALA A 124 -11.55 0.45 28.93
N LEU A 125 -11.24 0.97 27.73
CA LEU A 125 -9.88 1.03 27.19
C LEU A 125 -9.22 2.41 27.31
N SER A 126 -9.89 3.36 27.96
CA SER A 126 -9.36 4.72 28.13
C SER A 126 -8.23 4.79 29.16
N LYS A 127 -7.41 5.83 29.04
CA LYS A 127 -6.39 6.17 30.05
C LYS A 127 -7.01 6.46 31.42
N GLU A 128 -8.15 7.12 31.46
CA GLU A 128 -8.83 7.51 32.71
C GLU A 128 -9.23 6.28 33.53
N PHE A 129 -9.79 5.25 32.89
CA PHE A 129 -10.03 3.98 33.58
C PHE A 129 -8.75 3.25 33.99
N GLY A 130 -7.69 3.35 33.18
CA GLY A 130 -6.37 2.85 33.56
C GLY A 130 -5.85 3.48 34.84
N ASP A 131 -6.07 4.78 35.02
CA ASP A 131 -5.70 5.50 36.25
C ASP A 131 -6.58 5.10 37.45
N VAL A 132 -7.85 4.74 37.22
CA VAL A 132 -8.72 4.12 38.25
C VAL A 132 -8.20 2.73 38.65
N CYS A 133 -7.91 1.85 37.69
CA CYS A 133 -7.40 0.50 37.95
C CYS A 133 -6.09 0.51 38.76
N LYS A 134 -5.20 1.48 38.51
CA LYS A 134 -3.96 1.66 39.28
C LYS A 134 -4.21 1.92 40.76
N LYS A 135 -5.30 2.63 41.13
CA LYS A 135 -5.66 2.88 42.54
C LYS A 135 -6.04 1.59 43.28
N TYR A 136 -6.49 0.57 42.56
CA TYR A 136 -6.85 -0.74 43.10
C TYR A 136 -5.75 -1.79 42.90
N GLY A 137 -4.63 -1.41 42.30
CA GLY A 137 -3.55 -2.31 41.96
C GLY A 137 -3.91 -3.45 41.00
N ILE A 138 -4.90 -3.26 40.15
CA ILE A 138 -5.33 -4.29 39.18
C ILE A 138 -4.92 -3.94 37.76
N SER A 139 -4.69 -4.97 36.94
CA SER A 139 -4.45 -4.77 35.50
C SER A 139 -5.73 -4.30 34.83
N GLN A 140 -5.67 -3.20 34.09
CA GLN A 140 -6.83 -2.68 33.35
C GLN A 140 -7.29 -3.69 32.28
N VAL A 141 -6.37 -4.09 31.40
CA VAL A 141 -6.69 -4.79 30.16
C VAL A 141 -5.58 -5.77 29.79
N SER A 142 -5.94 -6.91 29.21
CA SER A 142 -5.01 -7.89 28.62
C SER A 142 -4.97 -7.81 27.09
N SER A 143 -3.98 -8.47 26.46
CA SER A 143 -3.96 -8.67 25.00
C SER A 143 -5.21 -9.41 24.51
N ASP A 144 -5.68 -10.38 25.28
CA ASP A 144 -6.82 -11.22 24.93
C ASP A 144 -8.11 -10.38 24.94
N ASP A 145 -8.25 -9.44 25.88
CA ASP A 145 -9.39 -8.51 25.93
C ASP A 145 -9.47 -7.62 24.68
N LYS A 146 -8.33 -7.10 24.23
CA LYS A 146 -8.27 -6.28 23.02
C LYS A 146 -8.64 -7.08 21.78
N LEU A 147 -8.15 -8.32 21.68
CA LEU A 147 -8.47 -9.19 20.54
C LEU A 147 -9.97 -9.54 20.53
N ARG A 148 -10.56 -9.80 21.69
CA ARG A 148 -12.02 -10.03 21.83
C ARG A 148 -12.83 -8.79 21.44
N ALA A 149 -12.42 -7.60 21.89
CA ALA A 149 -13.05 -6.34 21.50
C ALA A 149 -13.03 -6.13 19.98
N PHE A 150 -11.92 -6.50 19.32
CA PHE A 150 -11.79 -6.45 17.87
C PHE A 150 -12.68 -7.44 17.12
N ILE A 151 -12.97 -8.59 17.71
CA ILE A 151 -13.92 -9.56 17.14
C ILE A 151 -15.36 -9.08 17.32
N GLU A 152 -15.70 -8.61 18.52
CA GLU A 152 -17.04 -8.08 18.82
C GLU A 152 -17.43 -6.93 17.92
N ARG A 153 -16.44 -6.09 17.58
CA ARG A 153 -16.56 -5.03 16.58
C ARG A 153 -17.19 -5.52 15.27
N PHE A 154 -16.85 -6.72 14.81
CA PHE A 154 -17.38 -7.27 13.55
C PHE A 154 -18.87 -7.63 13.68
N TYR A 155 -19.27 -8.25 14.79
CA TYR A 155 -20.68 -8.50 15.08
C TYR A 155 -21.47 -7.19 15.21
N ASN A 156 -20.91 -6.24 15.94
CA ASN A 156 -21.56 -4.97 16.26
C ASN A 156 -21.72 -4.05 15.03
N TYR A 157 -20.67 -3.86 14.21
CA TYR A 157 -20.74 -2.95 13.05
C TYR A 157 -21.20 -3.63 11.76
N ILE A 158 -20.78 -4.88 11.50
CA ILE A 158 -21.14 -5.56 10.25
C ILE A 158 -22.51 -6.20 10.38
N LEU A 159 -22.79 -6.93 11.46
CA LEU A 159 -24.05 -7.68 11.63
C LEU A 159 -25.10 -6.96 12.47
N LYS A 160 -24.75 -5.83 13.12
CA LYS A 160 -25.65 -5.02 13.97
C LYS A 160 -26.28 -5.83 15.12
N ARG A 161 -25.51 -6.74 15.72
CA ARG A 161 -25.92 -7.51 16.91
C ARG A 161 -24.76 -7.78 17.86
N ASP A 162 -25.09 -8.27 19.04
CA ASP A 162 -24.12 -8.84 19.98
C ASP A 162 -23.80 -10.29 19.62
N ALA A 163 -22.59 -10.73 19.96
CA ALA A 163 -22.14 -12.10 19.80
C ALA A 163 -22.33 -12.89 21.09
N GLY A 164 -22.57 -14.20 20.98
CA GLY A 164 -22.42 -15.11 22.10
C GLY A 164 -20.94 -15.36 22.43
N GLU A 165 -20.64 -15.76 23.67
CA GLU A 165 -19.26 -16.05 24.10
C GLU A 165 -18.58 -17.12 23.22
N SER A 166 -19.30 -18.19 22.85
CA SER A 166 -18.76 -19.24 21.98
C SER A 166 -18.44 -18.75 20.56
N GLU A 167 -19.18 -17.75 20.06
CA GLU A 167 -18.91 -17.13 18.76
C GLU A 167 -17.62 -16.31 18.80
N ILE A 168 -17.42 -15.55 19.89
CA ILE A 168 -16.19 -14.78 20.11
C ILE A 168 -15.00 -15.73 20.28
N ASP A 169 -15.15 -16.78 21.09
CA ASP A 169 -14.09 -17.77 21.34
C ASP A 169 -13.62 -18.45 20.06
N TYR A 170 -14.53 -18.75 19.14
CA TYR A 170 -14.18 -19.35 17.84
C TYR A 170 -13.22 -18.46 17.05
N TRP A 171 -13.58 -17.18 16.84
CA TRP A 171 -12.73 -16.24 16.08
C TRP A 171 -11.46 -15.86 16.84
N PHE A 172 -11.55 -15.78 18.16
CA PHE A 172 -10.42 -15.50 19.03
C PHE A 172 -9.35 -16.57 18.88
N ASN A 173 -9.74 -17.84 18.96
CA ASN A 173 -8.82 -18.94 18.76
C ASN A 173 -8.26 -18.97 17.33
N ALA A 174 -9.09 -18.71 16.31
CA ALA A 174 -8.65 -18.66 14.92
C ALA A 174 -7.64 -17.53 14.61
N LEU A 175 -7.75 -16.39 15.29
CA LEU A 175 -6.75 -15.32 15.23
C LEU A 175 -5.48 -15.68 16.01
N LYS A 176 -5.63 -16.30 17.18
CA LYS A 176 -4.52 -16.62 18.09
C LYS A 176 -3.63 -17.75 17.56
N ASP A 177 -4.22 -18.75 16.91
CA ASP A 177 -3.48 -19.85 16.28
C ASP A 177 -3.01 -19.55 14.84
N GLY A 178 -3.46 -18.42 14.27
CA GLY A 178 -3.10 -17.96 12.93
C GLY A 178 -3.77 -18.73 11.78
N SER A 179 -4.77 -19.56 12.07
CA SER A 179 -5.57 -20.27 11.04
C SER A 179 -6.40 -19.31 10.19
N LYS A 180 -6.70 -18.10 10.69
CA LYS A 180 -7.32 -17.00 9.95
C LYS A 180 -6.59 -15.68 10.20
N SER A 181 -6.38 -14.89 9.15
CA SER A 181 -5.96 -13.51 9.33
C SER A 181 -7.16 -12.62 9.68
N SER A 182 -6.90 -11.44 10.26
CA SER A 182 -7.96 -10.44 10.49
C SER A 182 -8.65 -9.99 9.20
N LYS A 183 -7.93 -9.95 8.07
CA LYS A 183 -8.54 -9.68 6.75
C LYS A 183 -9.52 -10.79 6.35
N ASP A 184 -9.16 -12.05 6.58
CA ASP A 184 -10.04 -13.19 6.26
C ASP A 184 -11.33 -13.15 7.08
N ILE A 185 -11.23 -12.79 8.36
CA ILE A 185 -12.40 -12.68 9.24
C ILE A 185 -13.29 -11.53 8.79
N VAL A 186 -12.77 -10.34 8.54
CA VAL A 186 -13.59 -9.22 8.05
C VAL A 186 -14.33 -9.59 6.75
N LYS A 187 -13.63 -10.23 5.80
CA LYS A 187 -14.25 -10.73 4.56
C LYS A 187 -15.35 -11.75 4.85
N PHE A 188 -15.10 -12.69 5.76
CA PHE A 188 -16.09 -13.70 6.15
C PHE A 188 -17.38 -13.03 6.63
N PHE A 189 -17.31 -12.01 7.49
CA PHE A 189 -18.50 -11.34 8.01
C PHE A 189 -19.28 -10.61 6.91
N PHE A 190 -18.61 -9.78 6.08
CA PHE A 190 -19.26 -9.03 5.00
C PHE A 190 -19.85 -9.91 3.89
N PHE A 191 -19.41 -11.17 3.76
CA PHE A 191 -19.92 -12.10 2.74
C PHE A 191 -20.64 -13.32 3.32
N SER A 192 -20.90 -13.30 4.63
CA SER A 192 -21.68 -14.32 5.33
C SER A 192 -23.14 -14.34 4.85
N ASN A 193 -23.80 -15.49 5.00
CA ASN A 193 -25.23 -15.59 4.71
C ASN A 193 -26.06 -14.68 5.63
N GLU A 194 -25.59 -14.48 6.87
CA GLU A 194 -26.22 -13.59 7.84
C GLU A 194 -26.17 -12.12 7.39
N PHE A 195 -25.04 -11.64 6.87
CA PHE A 195 -24.98 -10.28 6.32
C PHE A 195 -25.82 -10.15 5.05
N LYS A 196 -25.76 -11.15 4.16
CA LYS A 196 -26.53 -11.15 2.90
C LYS A 196 -28.03 -11.13 3.15
N SER A 197 -28.53 -11.83 4.18
CA SER A 197 -29.96 -11.85 4.51
C SER A 197 -30.49 -10.52 5.04
N GLN A 198 -29.62 -9.61 5.49
CA GLN A 198 -30.02 -8.26 5.89
C GLN A 198 -30.32 -7.33 4.71
N ASN A 199 -29.99 -7.73 3.47
CA ASN A 199 -30.28 -7.01 2.24
C ASN A 199 -29.90 -5.50 2.30
N VAL A 200 -28.73 -5.20 2.85
CA VAL A 200 -28.28 -3.81 3.04
C VAL A 200 -27.99 -3.11 1.72
N SER A 201 -28.27 -1.81 1.63
CA SER A 201 -27.92 -0.98 0.46
C SER A 201 -26.41 -0.79 0.32
N ASP A 202 -25.96 -0.26 -0.83
CA ASP A 202 -24.55 0.05 -1.07
C ASP A 202 -24.07 1.19 -0.16
N GLU A 203 -24.91 2.18 0.08
CA GLU A 203 -24.67 3.25 1.04
C GLU A 203 -24.44 2.71 2.45
N GLU A 204 -25.31 1.80 2.92
CA GLU A 204 -25.16 1.20 4.25
C GLU A 204 -23.95 0.26 4.31
N PHE A 205 -23.65 -0.47 3.23
CA PHE A 205 -22.44 -1.27 3.13
C PHE A 205 -21.18 -0.41 3.31
N VAL A 206 -21.06 0.71 2.59
CA VAL A 206 -19.91 1.62 2.71
C VAL A 206 -19.80 2.19 4.12
N LYS A 207 -20.91 2.62 4.74
CA LYS A 207 -20.91 3.09 6.14
C LYS A 207 -20.37 2.03 7.11
N ARG A 208 -20.80 0.78 6.97
CA ARG A 208 -20.31 -0.33 7.80
C ARG A 208 -18.84 -0.64 7.54
N VAL A 209 -18.37 -0.52 6.31
CA VAL A 209 -16.94 -0.67 5.96
C VAL A 209 -16.09 0.39 6.67
N TYR A 210 -16.45 1.68 6.56
CA TYR A 210 -15.75 2.76 7.28
C TYR A 210 -15.74 2.54 8.79
N ARG A 211 -16.92 2.31 9.38
CA ARG A 211 -17.05 2.13 10.82
C ARG A 211 -16.29 0.90 11.31
N THR A 212 -16.20 -0.17 10.53
CA THR A 212 -15.51 -1.41 10.91
C THR A 212 -14.01 -1.34 10.70
N ILE A 213 -13.55 -0.85 9.55
CA ILE A 213 -12.15 -0.95 9.12
C ILE A 213 -11.32 0.26 9.54
N MET A 214 -11.93 1.44 9.61
CA MET A 214 -11.23 2.70 9.86
C MET A 214 -11.54 3.30 11.23
N GLY A 215 -12.56 2.79 11.93
CA GLY A 215 -12.90 3.29 13.28
C GLY A 215 -13.56 4.65 13.30
N ARG A 216 -14.08 5.11 12.15
CA ARG A 216 -14.70 6.42 12.00
C ARG A 216 -15.90 6.36 11.06
N VAL A 217 -16.71 7.42 11.08
CA VAL A 217 -17.70 7.67 10.04
C VAL A 217 -16.99 8.03 8.74
N ALA A 218 -17.64 7.73 7.62
CA ALA A 218 -17.20 8.23 6.33
C ALA A 218 -17.32 9.75 6.31
N ASP A 219 -16.27 10.43 5.82
CA ASP A 219 -16.39 11.80 5.37
C ASP A 219 -17.20 11.85 4.05
N GLU A 220 -17.78 13.00 3.74
CA GLU A 220 -18.71 13.16 2.60
C GLU A 220 -18.04 12.76 1.27
N GLU A 221 -16.83 13.27 1.02
CA GLU A 221 -16.08 13.01 -0.21
C GLU A 221 -15.74 11.51 -0.37
N GLY A 222 -15.20 10.89 0.67
CA GLY A 222 -14.88 9.46 0.64
C GLY A 222 -16.12 8.58 0.53
N PHE A 223 -17.20 8.92 1.24
CA PHE A 223 -18.48 8.23 1.13
C PHE A 223 -19.01 8.25 -0.29
N ASP A 224 -19.10 9.43 -0.90
CA ASP A 224 -19.61 9.63 -2.26
C ASP A 224 -18.73 8.92 -3.29
N PHE A 225 -17.41 8.94 -3.10
CA PHE A 225 -16.48 8.21 -3.93
C PHE A 225 -16.78 6.71 -3.93
N TRP A 226 -16.82 6.06 -2.77
CA TRP A 226 -16.99 4.59 -2.70
C TRP A 226 -18.39 4.12 -3.09
N VAL A 227 -19.42 4.88 -2.75
CA VAL A 227 -20.79 4.63 -3.25
C VAL A 227 -20.84 4.81 -4.76
N GLY A 228 -20.16 5.83 -5.28
CA GLY A 228 -19.98 6.04 -6.71
C GLY A 228 -19.31 4.85 -7.42
N GLU A 229 -18.27 4.27 -6.83
CA GLU A 229 -17.61 3.08 -7.37
C GLU A 229 -18.54 1.87 -7.44
N LEU A 230 -19.38 1.65 -6.42
CA LEU A 230 -20.41 0.60 -6.45
C LEU A 230 -21.46 0.85 -7.53
N LYS A 231 -21.91 2.11 -7.68
CA LYS A 231 -22.87 2.52 -8.73
C LYS A 231 -22.30 2.34 -10.15
N LYS A 232 -20.97 2.44 -10.31
CA LYS A 232 -20.26 2.12 -11.56
C LYS A 232 -20.08 0.62 -11.80
N GLY A 233 -20.60 -0.23 -10.92
CA GLY A 233 -20.58 -1.69 -11.07
C GLY A 233 -19.37 -2.38 -10.45
N LYS A 234 -18.53 -1.68 -9.68
CA LYS A 234 -17.51 -2.35 -8.86
C LYS A 234 -18.20 -3.24 -7.82
N SER A 235 -17.59 -4.38 -7.52
CA SER A 235 -18.16 -5.28 -6.51
C SER A 235 -17.90 -4.73 -5.09
N ARG A 236 -18.78 -5.08 -4.15
CA ARG A 236 -18.55 -4.87 -2.71
C ARG A 236 -17.22 -5.47 -2.24
N GLU A 237 -16.77 -6.56 -2.85
CA GLU A 237 -15.46 -7.15 -2.58
C GLU A 237 -14.31 -6.28 -3.04
N TYR A 238 -14.41 -5.64 -4.21
CA TYR A 238 -13.41 -4.67 -4.67
C TYR A 238 -13.27 -3.54 -3.65
N VAL A 239 -14.39 -2.91 -3.28
CA VAL A 239 -14.39 -1.84 -2.28
C VAL A 239 -13.81 -2.32 -0.95
N LEU A 240 -14.27 -3.45 -0.41
CA LEU A 240 -13.76 -3.98 0.85
C LEU A 240 -12.25 -4.21 0.82
N ASN A 241 -11.71 -4.75 -0.28
CA ASN A 241 -10.28 -5.01 -0.42
C ASN A 241 -9.46 -3.70 -0.37
N SER A 242 -9.94 -2.63 -0.98
CA SER A 242 -9.27 -1.32 -0.92
C SER A 242 -9.14 -0.81 0.52
N PHE A 243 -10.17 -0.99 1.34
CA PHE A 243 -10.12 -0.62 2.76
C PHE A 243 -9.22 -1.56 3.58
N LEU A 244 -9.28 -2.87 3.31
CA LEU A 244 -8.42 -3.86 3.97
C LEU A 244 -6.92 -3.70 3.64
N GLU A 245 -6.59 -2.98 2.57
CA GLU A 245 -5.23 -2.65 2.16
C GLU A 245 -4.78 -1.26 2.65
N SER A 246 -5.67 -0.48 3.28
CA SER A 246 -5.39 0.87 3.76
C SER A 246 -4.45 0.92 4.98
N GLU A 247 -3.71 2.04 5.12
CA GLU A 247 -2.92 2.33 6.33
C GLU A 247 -3.80 2.40 7.58
N GLU A 248 -5.03 2.90 7.43
CA GLU A 248 -5.97 3.06 8.53
C GLU A 248 -6.39 1.70 9.10
N PHE A 249 -6.56 0.67 8.27
CA PHE A 249 -6.81 -0.67 8.78
C PHE A 249 -5.59 -1.26 9.50
N GLU A 250 -4.39 -1.06 8.96
CA GLU A 250 -3.15 -1.49 9.64
C GLU A 250 -2.98 -0.78 11.00
N ARG A 251 -3.33 0.51 11.06
CA ARG A 251 -3.36 1.27 12.31
C ARG A 251 -4.40 0.71 13.28
N LEU A 252 -5.64 0.51 12.84
CA LEU A 252 -6.70 -0.06 13.67
C LEU A 252 -6.28 -1.42 14.22
N LYS A 253 -5.77 -2.32 13.38
CA LYS A 253 -5.26 -3.63 13.83
C LYS A 253 -4.18 -3.48 14.89
N SER A 254 -3.27 -2.52 14.77
CA SER A 254 -2.22 -2.31 15.77
C SER A 254 -2.73 -1.83 17.14
N GLU A 255 -3.93 -1.24 17.20
CA GLU A 255 -4.56 -0.84 18.46
C GLU A 255 -5.13 -2.04 19.22
N PHE A 256 -5.63 -3.05 18.49
CA PHE A 256 -6.30 -4.22 19.07
C PHE A 256 -5.44 -5.48 19.12
N MET A 257 -4.54 -5.67 18.17
CA MET A 257 -3.67 -6.83 18.07
C MET A 257 -2.32 -6.47 18.67
N THR A 258 -1.99 -7.06 19.81
CA THR A 258 -0.63 -7.03 20.33
C THR A 258 0.28 -7.83 19.41
N PRO A 259 1.48 -7.32 19.05
CA PRO A 259 2.49 -8.09 18.35
C PRO A 259 2.75 -9.43 19.05
N SER A 260 3.10 -10.47 18.29
CA SER A 260 3.29 -11.83 18.82
C SER A 260 4.55 -12.01 19.68
N GLY A 261 5.40 -10.98 19.78
CA GLY A 261 6.54 -10.90 20.70
C GLY A 261 6.47 -9.68 21.63
N ASN A 262 7.54 -9.46 22.39
CA ASN A 262 7.59 -8.41 23.41
C ASN A 262 7.66 -7.02 22.77
N ALA A 263 7.07 -6.03 23.46
CA ALA A 263 7.26 -4.63 23.12
C ALA A 263 8.55 -4.09 23.75
N ILE A 264 9.41 -3.49 22.94
CA ILE A 264 10.65 -2.83 23.36
C ILE A 264 10.51 -1.34 23.07
N TYR A 265 10.68 -0.48 24.08
CA TYR A 265 10.48 0.96 23.95
C TYR A 265 11.80 1.69 23.93
N VAL A 266 11.92 2.68 23.04
CA VAL A 266 13.08 3.54 22.89
C VAL A 266 12.65 5.00 22.97
N SER A 267 13.30 5.80 23.79
CA SER A 267 13.03 7.24 23.95
C SER A 267 14.32 8.03 24.03
N ILE A 268 14.31 9.26 23.50
CA ILE A 268 15.46 10.17 23.60
C ILE A 268 15.85 10.51 25.06
N ASN A 269 14.90 10.39 25.99
CA ASN A 269 15.10 10.59 27.43
C ASN A 269 15.33 9.28 28.20
N GLY A 270 15.44 8.14 27.50
CA GLY A 270 15.68 6.83 28.10
C GLY A 270 17.14 6.61 28.52
N SER A 271 17.44 5.39 28.98
CA SER A 271 18.81 4.92 29.28
C SER A 271 19.00 3.51 28.73
N ASP A 272 20.16 3.20 28.14
CA ASP A 272 20.47 1.84 27.66
C ASP A 272 20.75 0.84 28.79
N SER A 273 20.80 1.32 30.04
CA SER A 273 20.79 0.50 31.26
C SER A 273 19.37 0.07 31.68
N ASN A 274 18.33 0.71 31.14
CA ASN A 274 16.94 0.38 31.46
C ASN A 274 16.54 -0.98 30.85
N PRO A 275 15.45 -1.61 31.31
CA PRO A 275 14.99 -2.88 30.74
C PRO A 275 14.33 -2.77 29.35
N GLY A 276 14.09 -1.55 28.83
CA GLY A 276 13.41 -1.36 27.55
C GLY A 276 11.88 -1.45 27.63
N THR A 277 11.31 -1.29 28.83
CA THR A 277 9.86 -1.19 29.06
C THR A 277 9.36 0.22 28.76
N GLU A 278 8.05 0.42 28.67
CA GLU A 278 7.49 1.74 28.34
C GLU A 278 7.80 2.81 29.39
N SER A 279 7.73 2.44 30.67
CA SER A 279 8.08 3.31 31.80
C SER A 279 9.58 3.49 32.01
N SER A 280 10.40 2.61 31.44
CA SER A 280 11.86 2.65 31.52
C SER A 280 12.45 2.22 30.18
N PRO A 281 12.36 3.10 29.16
CA PRO A 281 12.74 2.76 27.79
C PRO A 281 14.26 2.78 27.63
N PHE A 282 14.76 2.06 26.63
CA PHE A 282 16.13 2.23 26.14
C PHE A 282 16.33 3.65 25.60
N LYS A 283 17.59 4.10 25.55
CA LYS A 283 17.93 5.39 24.94
C LYS A 283 18.12 5.27 23.44
N THR A 284 18.82 4.21 23.00
CA THR A 284 19.26 4.07 21.61
C THR A 284 18.47 2.99 20.86
N ILE A 285 18.24 3.25 19.57
CA ILE A 285 17.63 2.27 18.66
C ILE A 285 18.53 1.04 18.55
N GLN A 286 19.85 1.22 18.53
CA GLN A 286 20.80 0.12 18.43
C GLN A 286 20.70 -0.84 19.62
N LYS A 287 20.52 -0.34 20.85
CA LYS A 287 20.32 -1.19 22.03
C LYS A 287 19.07 -2.05 21.88
N ALA A 288 17.96 -1.47 21.42
CA ALA A 288 16.73 -2.21 21.16
C ALA A 288 16.89 -3.28 20.08
N VAL A 289 17.54 -2.95 18.96
CA VAL A 289 17.85 -3.89 17.87
C VAL A 289 18.70 -5.05 18.39
N ASN A 290 19.72 -4.77 19.20
CA ASN A 290 20.58 -5.80 19.79
C ASN A 290 19.82 -6.69 20.79
N SER A 291 18.78 -6.19 21.44
CA SER A 291 17.97 -6.93 22.41
C SER A 291 16.82 -7.73 21.77
N ALA A 292 16.35 -7.33 20.59
CA ALA A 292 15.18 -7.93 19.96
C ALA A 292 15.37 -9.42 19.61
N LYS A 293 14.24 -10.13 19.67
CA LYS A 293 14.03 -11.53 19.27
C LYS A 293 12.92 -11.62 18.22
N PRO A 294 12.84 -12.70 17.43
CA PRO A 294 11.75 -12.90 16.47
C PRO A 294 10.35 -12.66 17.08
N GLY A 295 9.55 -11.82 16.43
CA GLY A 295 8.21 -11.41 16.87
C GLY A 295 8.17 -10.13 17.70
N ASP A 296 9.30 -9.68 18.25
CA ASP A 296 9.35 -8.46 19.05
C ASP A 296 9.05 -7.22 18.21
N THR A 297 8.44 -6.21 18.84
CA THR A 297 8.21 -4.89 18.25
C THR A 297 8.96 -3.81 19.02
N ILE A 298 9.83 -3.10 18.32
CA ILE A 298 10.56 -1.94 18.80
C ILE A 298 9.73 -0.69 18.50
N TYR A 299 9.19 -0.07 19.54
CA TYR A 299 8.48 1.21 19.48
C TYR A 299 9.43 2.38 19.75
N LEU A 300 9.55 3.27 18.77
CA LEU A 300 10.28 4.52 18.89
C LEU A 300 9.32 5.64 19.30
N ARG A 301 9.59 6.25 20.46
CA ARG A 301 8.88 7.43 20.93
C ARG A 301 9.21 8.65 20.07
N GLY A 302 8.38 9.68 20.12
CA GLY A 302 8.62 10.95 19.44
C GLY A 302 9.92 11.58 19.92
N GLY A 303 10.71 12.10 18.97
CA GLY A 303 12.01 12.67 19.25
C GLY A 303 12.97 12.54 18.08
N VAL A 304 14.13 13.18 18.20
CA VAL A 304 15.19 13.14 17.19
C VAL A 304 16.30 12.20 17.65
N TYR A 305 16.43 11.06 16.96
CA TYR A 305 17.47 10.06 17.17
C TYR A 305 18.63 10.33 16.22
N VAL A 306 19.77 10.74 16.78
CA VAL A 306 20.98 11.03 16.00
C VAL A 306 21.88 9.81 15.98
N GLY A 307 22.24 9.33 14.79
CA GLY A 307 23.27 8.32 14.62
C GLY A 307 22.91 7.23 13.63
N ARG A 308 23.63 6.11 13.73
CA ARG A 308 23.49 4.96 12.84
C ARG A 308 22.74 3.82 13.52
N VAL A 309 22.00 3.06 12.72
CA VAL A 309 21.29 1.86 13.13
C VAL A 309 21.72 0.70 12.24
N TYR A 310 22.36 -0.31 12.83
CA TYR A 310 22.78 -1.53 12.16
C TYR A 310 21.91 -2.71 12.59
N ILE A 311 21.06 -3.15 11.67
CA ILE A 311 20.10 -4.23 11.84
C ILE A 311 20.69 -5.50 11.22
N HIS A 312 21.02 -6.44 12.09
CA HIS A 312 21.72 -7.69 11.77
C HIS A 312 21.04 -8.92 12.39
N LYS A 313 19.81 -8.74 12.88
CA LYS A 313 18.98 -9.79 13.43
C LYS A 313 17.73 -9.96 12.56
N SER A 314 17.38 -11.21 12.34
CA SER A 314 16.18 -11.60 11.59
C SER A 314 15.04 -11.93 12.54
N GLY A 315 13.81 -11.73 12.05
CA GLY A 315 12.66 -12.45 12.58
C GLY A 315 12.61 -13.88 12.05
N GLU A 316 11.45 -14.51 12.22
CA GLU A 316 11.13 -15.83 11.69
C GLU A 316 9.81 -15.77 10.92
N LYS A 317 9.50 -16.82 10.15
CA LYS A 317 8.22 -16.94 9.44
C LYS A 317 7.04 -16.73 10.40
N GLY A 318 6.23 -15.70 10.14
CA GLY A 318 5.09 -15.31 10.99
C GLY A 318 5.45 -14.53 12.26
N LYS A 319 6.74 -14.34 12.56
CA LYS A 319 7.27 -13.63 13.74
C LYS A 319 8.30 -12.59 13.30
N TYR A 320 7.83 -11.55 12.62
CA TYR A 320 8.68 -10.46 12.16
C TYR A 320 9.25 -9.69 13.35
N ILE A 321 10.51 -9.27 13.26
CA ILE A 321 10.96 -8.15 14.10
C ILE A 321 10.44 -6.86 13.45
N THR A 322 9.72 -6.06 14.22
CA THR A 322 9.12 -4.81 13.73
C THR A 322 9.79 -3.62 14.40
N ILE A 323 10.28 -2.66 13.63
CA ILE A 323 10.70 -1.35 14.13
C ILE A 323 9.68 -0.34 13.64
N ARG A 324 9.07 0.40 14.57
CA ARG A 324 8.03 1.35 14.21
C ARG A 324 7.93 2.54 15.15
N ASN A 325 7.23 3.57 14.70
CA ASN A 325 6.78 4.62 15.59
C ASN A 325 5.83 4.12 16.67
N TYR A 326 5.92 4.70 17.87
CA TYR A 326 4.85 4.61 18.85
C TYR A 326 3.59 5.26 18.27
N PRO A 327 2.40 4.63 18.40
CA PRO A 327 1.17 5.14 17.80
C PRO A 327 0.92 6.63 18.13
N GLY A 328 0.67 7.43 17.08
CA GLY A 328 0.43 8.88 17.22
C GLY A 328 1.69 9.74 17.38
N GLU A 329 2.87 9.14 17.51
CA GLU A 329 4.14 9.86 17.65
C GLU A 329 4.97 9.77 16.36
N VAL A 330 5.87 10.75 16.16
CA VAL A 330 6.75 10.84 14.99
C VAL A 330 8.22 10.77 15.44
N PRO A 331 8.87 9.60 15.38
CA PRO A 331 10.31 9.48 15.58
C PRO A 331 11.04 9.95 14.33
N VAL A 332 12.02 10.85 14.52
CA VAL A 332 12.89 11.33 13.45
C VAL A 332 14.27 10.72 13.63
N ILE A 333 14.75 9.98 12.64
CA ILE A 333 16.11 9.44 12.59
C ILE A 333 16.93 10.35 11.70
N THR A 334 18.02 10.89 12.23
CA THR A 334 18.90 11.81 11.50
C THR A 334 20.36 11.46 11.71
N ARG A 335 21.22 12.02 10.86
CA ARG A 335 22.66 11.78 10.92
C ARG A 335 23.42 12.96 10.36
N ASN A 336 24.49 13.38 11.05
CA ASN A 336 25.23 14.60 10.72
C ASN A 336 26.76 14.41 10.70
N ASP A 337 27.27 13.18 10.81
CA ASP A 337 28.70 12.89 10.73
C ASP A 337 29.22 12.85 9.28
N LYS A 338 30.54 12.96 9.13
CA LYS A 338 31.24 13.02 7.84
C LYS A 338 31.61 11.65 7.24
N ASP A 339 31.11 10.54 7.80
CA ASP A 339 31.36 9.19 7.27
C ASP A 339 30.32 8.83 6.19
N PHE A 340 30.44 9.44 5.03
CA PHE A 340 29.43 9.35 3.97
C PHE A 340 29.29 7.94 3.35
N TYR A 341 30.26 7.03 3.58
CA TYR A 341 30.25 5.69 2.98
C TYR A 341 29.41 4.68 3.75
N LYS A 342 29.15 4.98 5.02
CA LYS A 342 28.29 4.15 5.86
C LYS A 342 26.86 4.65 5.79
N GLN A 343 25.88 3.77 5.93
CA GLN A 343 24.47 4.13 5.84
C GLN A 343 23.91 4.54 7.20
N THR A 344 22.85 5.37 7.18
CA THR A 344 22.14 5.78 8.41
C THR A 344 21.42 4.60 9.02
N ILE A 345 20.60 3.90 8.23
CA ILE A 345 20.02 2.61 8.59
C ILE A 345 20.56 1.56 7.62
N LEU A 346 21.18 0.51 8.15
CA LEU A 346 21.67 -0.63 7.37
C LEU A 346 21.02 -1.91 7.86
N LEU A 347 20.26 -2.57 6.99
CA LEU A 347 19.79 -3.95 7.16
C LEU A 347 20.74 -4.83 6.35
N ASP A 348 21.48 -5.72 7.03
CA ASP A 348 22.51 -6.55 6.41
C ASP A 348 22.27 -8.03 6.67
N GLY A 349 21.91 -8.79 5.64
CA GLY A 349 21.78 -10.23 5.78
C GLY A 349 20.54 -10.69 6.55
N VAL A 350 19.49 -9.85 6.65
CA VAL A 350 18.34 -10.09 7.54
C VAL A 350 17.08 -10.51 6.78
N SER A 351 16.18 -11.20 7.48
CA SER A 351 14.88 -11.64 6.96
C SER A 351 13.76 -11.41 7.97
N TYR A 352 12.50 -11.42 7.51
CA TYR A 352 11.32 -11.21 8.35
C TYR A 352 11.40 -9.93 9.18
N MET A 353 11.61 -8.81 8.49
CA MET A 353 11.76 -7.47 9.08
C MET A 353 10.63 -6.54 8.62
N LYS A 354 10.13 -5.71 9.54
CA LYS A 354 9.21 -4.62 9.19
C LYS A 354 9.76 -3.29 9.71
N ILE A 355 9.81 -2.28 8.84
CA ILE A 355 10.21 -0.91 9.17
C ILE A 355 9.02 0.00 8.81
N ILE A 356 8.35 0.54 9.83
CA ILE A 356 7.02 1.16 9.67
C ILE A 356 6.95 2.56 10.30
N GLY A 357 6.46 3.55 9.55
CA GLY A 357 6.03 4.82 10.14
C GLY A 357 7.15 5.72 10.63
N LEU A 358 8.39 5.54 10.15
CA LEU A 358 9.55 6.32 10.58
C LEU A 358 9.75 7.54 9.69
N LYS A 359 10.24 8.64 10.27
CA LYS A 359 10.81 9.75 9.50
C LYS A 359 12.33 9.64 9.50
N ILE A 360 12.95 9.53 8.34
CA ILE A 360 14.41 9.47 8.16
C ILE A 360 14.82 10.74 7.41
N ASP A 361 15.36 11.70 8.14
CA ASP A 361 15.50 13.10 7.71
C ASP A 361 16.94 13.60 7.85
N LYS A 362 17.40 14.41 6.88
CA LYS A 362 18.69 15.12 6.92
C LYS A 362 19.88 14.19 7.17
N THR A 363 19.96 13.09 6.44
CA THR A 363 21.06 12.11 6.55
C THR A 363 22.26 12.49 5.69
N THR A 364 23.46 12.04 6.03
CA THR A 364 24.71 12.34 5.28
C THR A 364 25.20 11.20 4.35
N SER A 365 24.38 10.17 4.15
CA SER A 365 24.61 9.03 3.25
C SER A 365 23.25 8.43 2.87
N ASN A 366 23.18 7.17 2.41
CA ASN A 366 21.91 6.48 2.27
C ASN A 366 21.11 6.61 3.57
N ALA A 367 19.84 7.03 3.44
CA ALA A 367 18.90 7.08 4.53
C ALA A 367 18.63 5.66 5.05
N ILE A 368 18.41 4.74 4.12
CA ILE A 368 18.31 3.31 4.41
C ILE A 368 18.91 2.47 3.28
N ARG A 369 19.61 1.41 3.66
CA ARG A 369 20.07 0.35 2.75
C ARG A 369 19.69 -1.01 3.32
N VAL A 370 19.06 -1.82 2.49
CA VAL A 370 18.81 -3.24 2.70
C VAL A 370 19.72 -4.00 1.77
N GLN A 371 20.56 -4.88 2.29
CA GLN A 371 21.48 -5.68 1.50
C GLN A 371 21.34 -7.16 1.81
N GLY A 372 21.37 -7.96 0.74
CA GLY A 372 21.20 -9.40 0.84
C GLY A 372 22.39 -10.15 1.44
N PRO A 373 22.21 -11.43 1.80
CA PRO A 373 21.01 -12.22 1.52
C PRO A 373 19.84 -11.88 2.47
N GLY A 374 18.60 -12.00 2.00
CA GLY A 374 17.45 -11.73 2.88
C GLY A 374 16.11 -11.92 2.20
N GLU A 375 15.06 -12.17 2.98
CA GLU A 375 13.70 -12.31 2.47
C GLU A 375 12.62 -11.79 3.42
N TYR A 376 11.45 -11.47 2.87
CA TYR A 376 10.29 -10.99 3.63
C TYR A 376 10.61 -9.71 4.42
N ILE A 377 10.91 -8.64 3.69
CA ILE A 377 11.24 -7.33 4.27
C ILE A 377 10.18 -6.33 3.82
N GLU A 378 9.56 -5.66 4.80
CA GLU A 378 8.52 -4.65 4.58
C GLU A 378 9.04 -3.27 5.00
N PHE A 379 9.05 -2.31 4.08
CA PHE A 379 9.34 -0.90 4.31
C PHE A 379 8.07 -0.10 4.01
N LYS A 380 7.34 0.29 5.07
CA LYS A 380 5.99 0.81 4.97
C LYS A 380 5.78 2.17 5.62
N TYR A 381 5.07 3.07 4.95
CA TYR A 381 4.55 4.31 5.54
C TYR A 381 5.63 5.21 6.15
N ASN A 382 6.86 5.13 5.63
CA ASN A 382 7.99 5.94 6.10
C ASN A 382 8.09 7.22 5.27
N GLU A 383 8.70 8.24 5.86
CA GLU A 383 9.10 9.47 5.17
C GLU A 383 10.63 9.54 5.09
N VAL A 384 11.18 9.65 3.89
CA VAL A 384 12.62 9.81 3.63
C VAL A 384 12.86 11.12 2.92
N SER A 385 13.56 12.04 3.58
CA SER A 385 13.77 13.37 3.04
C SER A 385 15.08 14.04 3.41
N TYR A 386 15.49 15.01 2.57
CA TYR A 386 16.65 15.87 2.78
C TYR A 386 17.97 15.10 2.97
N GLN A 387 18.07 13.90 2.40
CA GLN A 387 19.33 13.19 2.32
C GLN A 387 20.38 14.06 1.61
N ASN A 388 21.59 14.15 2.17
CA ASN A 388 22.72 14.96 1.71
C ASN A 388 22.50 16.49 1.68
N GLU A 389 21.42 17.03 2.28
CA GLU A 389 21.13 18.48 2.32
C GLU A 389 22.32 19.31 2.81
N LYS A 390 22.95 18.88 3.91
CA LYS A 390 24.06 19.60 4.55
C LYS A 390 25.43 19.28 3.96
N ILE A 391 25.48 18.47 2.90
CA ILE A 391 26.74 18.00 2.31
C ILE A 391 27.03 18.79 1.04
N PRO A 392 28.23 19.40 0.91
CA PRO A 392 28.66 20.04 -0.33
C PRO A 392 28.54 19.10 -1.52
N GLU A 393 28.06 19.60 -2.66
CA GLU A 393 27.72 18.77 -3.83
C GLU A 393 28.86 17.88 -4.35
N ASN A 394 30.12 18.34 -4.22
CA ASN A 394 31.32 17.60 -4.59
C ASN A 394 31.66 16.44 -3.63
N GLU A 395 31.11 16.45 -2.43
CA GLU A 395 31.35 15.44 -1.37
C GLU A 395 30.17 14.47 -1.19
N ARG A 396 29.00 14.79 -1.77
CA ARG A 396 27.82 13.92 -1.72
C ARG A 396 28.16 12.55 -2.30
N ILE A 397 27.62 11.51 -1.69
CA ILE A 397 27.60 10.17 -2.28
C ILE A 397 26.29 9.47 -1.92
N GLY A 398 25.94 8.49 -2.74
CA GLY A 398 24.86 7.56 -2.47
C GLY A 398 23.48 7.99 -2.96
N LYS A 399 22.57 7.04 -2.74
CA LYS A 399 21.14 6.98 -3.04
C LYS A 399 20.34 7.23 -1.76
N ALA A 400 19.05 7.59 -1.81
CA ALA A 400 18.30 7.77 -0.56
C ALA A 400 17.89 6.43 0.08
N VAL A 401 17.18 5.58 -0.68
CA VAL A 401 16.62 4.29 -0.27
C VAL A 401 17.12 3.20 -1.20
N VAL A 402 17.78 2.16 -0.67
CA VAL A 402 18.39 1.11 -1.49
C VAL A 402 18.00 -0.29 -1.04
N PHE A 403 17.59 -1.14 -1.98
CA PHE A 403 17.44 -2.58 -1.83
C PHE A 403 18.38 -3.29 -2.79
N ALA A 404 19.45 -3.87 -2.26
CA ALA A 404 20.53 -4.46 -3.03
C ALA A 404 20.63 -5.97 -2.79
N GLY A 405 20.27 -6.76 -3.80
CA GLY A 405 20.54 -8.18 -3.86
C GLY A 405 21.75 -8.47 -4.73
N TYR A 406 22.46 -9.56 -4.47
CA TYR A 406 23.60 -9.99 -5.29
C TYR A 406 23.44 -11.47 -5.68
N LYS A 407 24.16 -11.95 -6.69
CA LYS A 407 23.98 -13.29 -7.27
C LYS A 407 23.99 -14.42 -6.22
N ASP A 408 24.94 -14.35 -5.29
CA ASP A 408 25.11 -15.32 -4.20
C ASP A 408 24.48 -14.83 -2.87
N LYS A 409 23.95 -13.60 -2.86
CA LYS A 409 23.33 -12.95 -1.70
C LYS A 409 22.03 -12.25 -2.11
N PRO A 410 21.02 -12.99 -2.60
CA PRO A 410 19.81 -12.40 -3.19
C PRO A 410 18.90 -11.79 -2.14
N LEU A 411 18.06 -10.84 -2.56
CA LEU A 411 16.89 -10.39 -1.80
C LEU A 411 15.61 -10.98 -2.40
N ARG A 412 14.65 -11.41 -1.57
CA ARG A 412 13.34 -11.92 -2.03
C ARG A 412 12.17 -11.36 -1.23
N HIS A 413 10.99 -11.29 -1.84
CA HIS A 413 9.76 -10.92 -1.12
C HIS A 413 9.89 -9.56 -0.40
N ILE A 414 10.16 -8.53 -1.20
CA ILE A 414 10.38 -7.16 -0.71
C ILE A 414 9.11 -6.35 -0.94
N LEU A 415 8.59 -5.71 0.10
CA LEU A 415 7.43 -4.82 0.01
C LEU A 415 7.85 -3.39 0.39
N ILE A 416 7.68 -2.47 -0.55
CA ILE A 416 7.92 -1.04 -0.39
C ILE A 416 6.58 -0.34 -0.62
N GLU A 417 5.91 0.04 0.46
CA GLU A 417 4.51 0.47 0.41
C GLU A 417 4.21 1.77 1.14
N GLY A 418 3.46 2.69 0.51
CA GLY A 418 2.93 3.89 1.17
C GLY A 418 3.98 4.88 1.66
N ASN A 419 5.22 4.80 1.18
CA ASN A 419 6.30 5.69 1.62
C ASN A 419 6.26 7.02 0.87
N LYS A 420 6.77 8.07 1.52
CA LYS A 420 7.06 9.38 0.93
C LYS A 420 8.57 9.54 0.80
N ILE A 421 9.09 9.67 -0.42
CA ILE A 421 10.53 9.82 -0.68
C ILE A 421 10.75 11.11 -1.45
N HIS A 422 11.26 12.14 -0.78
CA HIS A 422 11.26 13.48 -1.36
C HIS A 422 12.38 14.41 -0.94
N ASN A 423 12.65 15.42 -1.77
CA ASN A 423 13.67 16.43 -1.51
C ASN A 423 15.05 15.82 -1.17
N ASN A 424 15.40 14.69 -1.77
CA ASN A 424 16.71 14.06 -1.54
C ASN A 424 17.75 14.55 -2.56
N HIS A 425 18.97 14.75 -2.07
CA HIS A 425 20.12 15.19 -2.85
C HIS A 425 21.06 14.04 -3.21
N THR A 426 20.57 13.18 -4.08
CA THR A 426 21.29 11.98 -4.54
C THR A 426 22.44 12.35 -5.47
N GLY A 427 23.41 11.46 -5.63
CA GLY A 427 24.54 11.66 -6.54
C GLY A 427 25.57 12.68 -6.05
N ARG A 428 26.42 13.16 -6.94
CA ARG A 428 27.47 14.16 -6.67
C ARG A 428 27.68 15.06 -7.88
N LYS A 429 28.50 16.10 -7.75
CA LYS A 429 28.80 17.01 -8.88
C LYS A 429 29.22 16.22 -10.13
N GLY A 430 28.42 16.32 -11.19
CA GLY A 430 28.63 15.66 -12.48
C GLY A 430 28.33 14.15 -12.52
N ILE A 431 27.79 13.57 -11.45
CA ILE A 431 27.38 12.16 -11.40
C ILE A 431 25.98 12.05 -10.80
N GLU A 432 25.05 11.60 -11.61
CA GLU A 432 23.65 11.40 -11.23
C GLU A 432 23.48 10.16 -10.35
N SER A 433 22.38 10.12 -9.61
CA SER A 433 22.00 8.93 -8.85
C SER A 433 20.48 8.90 -8.62
N GLU A 434 20.02 8.06 -7.71
CA GLU A 434 18.65 7.58 -7.67
C GLU A 434 18.10 7.65 -6.25
N SER A 435 16.82 7.97 -6.13
CA SER A 435 16.18 8.19 -4.82
C SER A 435 15.76 6.86 -4.21
N LEU A 436 14.94 6.08 -4.91
CA LEU A 436 14.59 4.71 -4.55
C LEU A 436 15.21 3.74 -5.55
N THR A 437 16.01 2.80 -5.07
CA THR A 437 16.68 1.84 -5.96
C THR A 437 16.44 0.40 -5.55
N VAL A 438 16.07 -0.43 -6.51
CA VAL A 438 16.14 -1.89 -6.45
C VAL A 438 17.24 -2.36 -7.39
N TYR A 439 18.25 -3.05 -6.86
CA TYR A 439 19.50 -3.31 -7.56
C TYR A 439 19.98 -4.75 -7.40
N GLY A 440 20.44 -5.36 -8.50
CA GLY A 440 21.01 -6.71 -8.54
C GLY A 440 19.97 -7.81 -8.38
N LYS A 441 20.31 -8.98 -7.79
CA LYS A 441 19.38 -10.13 -7.67
C LYS A 441 18.30 -9.91 -6.60
N VAL A 442 17.27 -9.13 -6.95
CA VAL A 442 16.07 -8.92 -6.14
C VAL A 442 14.87 -9.57 -6.83
N GLU A 443 14.25 -10.55 -6.19
CA GLU A 443 13.14 -11.33 -6.78
C GLU A 443 11.86 -11.10 -5.98
N TYR A 444 10.69 -11.06 -6.65
CA TYR A 444 9.39 -10.92 -5.98
C TYR A 444 9.27 -9.62 -5.16
N PHE A 445 9.52 -8.47 -5.80
CA PHE A 445 9.43 -7.17 -5.15
C PHE A 445 8.16 -6.40 -5.54
N LYS A 446 7.61 -5.64 -4.60
CA LYS A 446 6.45 -4.77 -4.79
C LYS A 446 6.81 -3.35 -4.38
N ILE A 447 6.63 -2.39 -5.27
CA ILE A 447 6.72 -0.94 -5.00
C ILE A 447 5.33 -0.38 -5.23
N ILE A 448 4.56 -0.21 -4.16
CA ILE A 448 3.13 0.11 -4.27
C ILE A 448 2.69 1.31 -3.44
N ASN A 449 1.78 2.12 -3.97
CA ASN A 449 1.15 3.23 -3.25
C ASN A 449 2.15 4.27 -2.70
N ASN A 450 3.36 4.40 -3.25
CA ASN A 450 4.37 5.35 -2.77
C ASN A 450 4.23 6.71 -3.47
N LYS A 451 4.66 7.77 -2.79
CA LYS A 451 4.90 9.09 -3.39
C LYS A 451 6.39 9.37 -3.48
N VAL A 452 6.92 9.59 -4.68
CA VAL A 452 8.35 9.87 -4.91
C VAL A 452 8.48 11.18 -5.67
N TYR A 453 8.97 12.23 -5.00
CA TYR A 453 8.86 13.57 -5.57
C TYR A 453 9.97 14.56 -5.19
N ASP A 454 10.16 15.58 -6.03
CA ASP A 454 11.10 16.69 -5.80
C ASP A 454 12.55 16.28 -5.49
N ASN A 455 13.00 15.13 -5.99
CA ASN A 455 14.37 14.67 -5.82
C ASN A 455 15.30 15.21 -6.92
N ASP A 456 16.60 15.34 -6.62
CA ASP A 456 17.60 15.96 -7.52
C ASP A 456 17.68 15.26 -8.89
N PHE A 457 17.59 13.92 -8.91
CA PHE A 457 17.80 13.10 -10.10
C PHE A 457 16.69 12.03 -10.25
N ILE A 458 17.03 10.75 -10.42
CA ILE A 458 16.06 9.68 -10.72
C ILE A 458 15.16 9.42 -9.51
N GLY A 459 13.86 9.29 -9.74
CA GLY A 459 12.89 8.98 -8.69
C GLY A 459 13.01 7.53 -8.22
N ILE A 460 12.59 6.59 -9.06
CA ILE A 460 12.68 5.14 -8.82
C ILE A 460 13.55 4.52 -9.91
N ASP A 461 14.47 3.65 -9.53
CA ASP A 461 15.32 2.91 -10.47
C ASP A 461 15.36 1.41 -10.16
N ILE A 462 15.19 0.60 -11.21
CA ILE A 462 15.28 -0.86 -11.19
C ILE A 462 16.44 -1.30 -12.06
N ILE A 463 17.55 -1.65 -11.41
CA ILE A 463 18.84 -1.81 -12.07
C ILE A 463 19.24 -3.29 -12.10
N GLY A 464 19.43 -3.81 -13.31
CA GLY A 464 19.86 -5.17 -13.59
C GLY A 464 20.77 -5.25 -14.81
N LYS A 465 21.52 -6.35 -14.94
CA LYS A 465 22.35 -6.67 -16.13
C LYS A 465 23.35 -5.57 -16.54
N ASP A 466 23.79 -4.77 -15.58
CA ASP A 466 24.91 -3.84 -15.68
C ASP A 466 26.19 -4.61 -16.07
N THR A 467 27.03 -4.09 -16.97
CA THR A 467 28.26 -4.77 -17.40
C THR A 467 29.48 -4.32 -16.58
N GLY A 468 30.68 -4.80 -16.91
CA GLY A 468 31.89 -4.51 -16.13
C GLY A 468 31.84 -5.06 -14.69
N SER A 469 32.07 -4.20 -13.70
CA SER A 469 32.17 -4.56 -12.27
C SER A 469 30.89 -5.21 -11.72
N TYR A 470 29.74 -5.05 -12.38
CA TYR A 470 28.42 -5.38 -11.80
C TYR A 470 27.68 -6.53 -12.50
N ALA A 471 28.26 -7.07 -13.58
CA ALA A 471 27.72 -8.22 -14.34
C ALA A 471 27.47 -9.47 -13.48
N HIS A 472 28.16 -9.57 -12.34
CA HIS A 472 28.06 -10.69 -11.42
C HIS A 472 26.95 -10.56 -10.37
N LEU A 473 26.15 -9.47 -10.35
CA LEU A 473 25.21 -9.19 -9.26
C LEU A 473 23.78 -9.71 -9.48
N GLY A 474 23.44 -10.13 -10.70
CA GLY A 474 22.11 -10.65 -11.06
C GLY A 474 21.14 -9.57 -11.54
N THR A 475 19.85 -9.91 -11.64
CA THR A 475 18.83 -9.07 -12.28
C THR A 475 17.56 -9.00 -11.43
N PRO A 476 17.01 -7.81 -11.16
CA PRO A 476 15.70 -7.68 -10.51
C PRO A 476 14.62 -8.31 -11.38
N ARG A 477 13.77 -9.15 -10.78
CA ARG A 477 12.70 -9.84 -11.50
C ARG A 477 11.48 -10.18 -10.68
N TYR A 478 10.39 -10.50 -11.38
CA TYR A 478 9.07 -10.76 -10.76
C TYR A 478 8.60 -9.54 -9.94
N GLY A 479 8.75 -8.36 -10.52
CA GLY A 479 8.50 -7.08 -9.87
C GLY A 479 7.12 -6.51 -10.20
N LEU A 480 6.48 -5.86 -9.22
CA LEU A 480 5.26 -5.08 -9.42
C LEU A 480 5.46 -3.64 -8.93
N ILE A 481 5.30 -2.68 -9.82
CA ILE A 481 5.35 -1.24 -9.53
C ILE A 481 3.97 -0.67 -9.81
N LYS A 482 3.20 -0.40 -8.74
CA LYS A 482 1.77 -0.13 -8.88
C LYS A 482 1.26 1.04 -8.05
N ASN A 483 0.33 1.83 -8.59
CA ASN A 483 -0.36 2.90 -7.87
C ASN A 483 0.59 3.92 -7.22
N ASN A 484 1.79 4.12 -7.75
CA ASN A 484 2.71 5.12 -7.24
C ASN A 484 2.43 6.47 -7.91
N GLU A 485 2.70 7.55 -7.17
CA GLU A 485 2.64 8.93 -7.65
C GLU A 485 4.07 9.49 -7.72
N LEU A 486 4.51 9.90 -8.93
CA LEU A 486 5.86 10.39 -9.16
C LEU A 486 5.85 11.77 -9.82
N TYR A 487 6.40 12.78 -9.15
CA TYR A 487 6.38 14.16 -9.67
C TYR A 487 7.56 15.03 -9.23
N GLY A 488 7.89 16.06 -10.02
CA GLY A 488 8.97 17.00 -9.67
C GLY A 488 10.37 16.40 -9.59
N ASN A 489 10.58 15.15 -10.00
CA ASN A 489 11.91 14.51 -9.99
C ASN A 489 12.77 15.00 -11.16
N GLY A 490 14.09 14.83 -11.06
CA GLY A 490 15.05 15.30 -12.05
C GLY A 490 15.40 16.79 -11.95
N ARG A 491 15.22 17.41 -10.77
CA ARG A 491 15.39 18.87 -10.56
C ARG A 491 16.75 19.42 -11.01
N LYS A 492 17.80 18.60 -10.96
CA LYS A 492 19.16 18.96 -11.38
C LYS A 492 19.57 18.41 -12.73
N ASN A 493 18.85 17.43 -13.26
CA ASN A 493 19.05 16.97 -14.62
C ASN A 493 17.74 16.52 -15.28
N LYS A 494 17.38 17.22 -16.36
CA LYS A 494 16.22 16.95 -17.22
C LYS A 494 16.29 15.64 -18.02
N TYR A 495 17.36 14.87 -17.91
CA TYR A 495 17.42 13.52 -18.48
C TYR A 495 17.18 12.42 -17.43
N SER A 496 17.15 12.77 -16.15
CA SER A 496 16.84 11.83 -15.07
C SER A 496 15.34 11.50 -15.06
N SER A 497 15.02 10.22 -15.13
CA SER A 497 13.62 9.76 -15.24
C SER A 497 12.92 9.72 -13.89
N ALA A 498 11.60 9.87 -13.88
CA ALA A 498 10.80 9.65 -12.67
C ALA A 498 10.84 8.17 -12.28
N LEU A 499 10.60 7.27 -13.24
CA LEU A 499 10.75 5.83 -13.09
C LEU A 499 11.67 5.30 -14.20
N TYR A 500 12.78 4.67 -13.82
CA TYR A 500 13.71 4.04 -14.74
C TYR A 500 13.73 2.52 -14.55
N LEU A 501 13.54 1.78 -15.63
CA LEU A 501 13.79 0.36 -15.71
C LEU A 501 15.07 0.13 -16.52
N ASP A 502 16.19 -0.05 -15.83
CA ASP A 502 17.50 -0.28 -16.42
C ASP A 502 17.89 -1.77 -16.32
N GLY A 503 17.55 -2.56 -17.35
CA GLY A 503 18.01 -3.94 -17.47
C GLY A 503 17.30 -5.00 -16.58
N GLY A 504 16.12 -4.71 -16.05
CA GLY A 504 15.25 -5.67 -15.37
C GLY A 504 14.70 -6.81 -16.25
N GLU A 505 13.96 -7.74 -15.64
CA GLU A 505 13.28 -8.86 -16.32
C GLU A 505 11.96 -9.20 -15.60
N ASP A 506 10.89 -9.56 -16.31
CA ASP A 506 9.62 -9.97 -15.70
C ASP A 506 9.06 -8.92 -14.70
N ILE A 507 8.83 -7.69 -15.18
CA ILE A 507 8.37 -6.57 -14.36
C ILE A 507 7.05 -6.01 -14.90
N VAL A 508 6.10 -5.78 -14.00
CA VAL A 508 4.86 -5.04 -14.29
C VAL A 508 4.95 -3.63 -13.73
N VAL A 509 4.62 -2.65 -14.55
CA VAL A 509 4.38 -1.26 -14.15
C VAL A 509 2.93 -0.93 -14.46
N GLU A 510 2.09 -0.78 -13.43
CA GLU A 510 0.67 -0.55 -13.64
C GLU A 510 0.04 0.55 -12.78
N ASN A 511 -0.95 1.26 -13.33
CA ASN A 511 -1.75 2.23 -12.59
C ASN A 511 -0.93 3.33 -11.89
N ASN A 512 0.26 3.67 -12.39
CA ASN A 512 1.07 4.75 -11.81
C ASN A 512 0.67 6.11 -12.42
N PHE A 513 0.76 7.15 -11.59
CA PHE A 513 0.46 8.54 -11.96
C PHE A 513 1.77 9.33 -11.96
N ILE A 514 2.24 9.73 -13.15
CA ILE A 514 3.60 10.24 -13.34
C ILE A 514 3.56 11.59 -14.04
N HIS A 515 3.93 12.65 -13.34
CA HIS A 515 3.67 13.99 -13.86
C HIS A 515 4.60 15.08 -13.37
N ASP A 516 4.68 16.19 -14.11
CA ASP A 516 5.41 17.37 -13.68
C ASP A 516 6.88 17.07 -13.32
N ASN A 517 7.48 16.03 -13.91
CA ASN A 517 8.90 15.70 -13.71
C ASN A 517 9.75 16.43 -14.74
N PHE A 518 10.94 16.87 -14.33
CA PHE A 518 11.91 17.59 -15.19
C PHE A 518 12.46 16.71 -16.30
N GLY A 519 12.53 15.39 -16.10
CA GLY A 519 12.96 14.43 -17.13
C GLY A 519 11.86 13.49 -17.61
N PRO A 520 12.23 12.34 -18.20
CA PRO A 520 11.25 11.37 -18.69
C PRO A 520 10.32 10.87 -17.58
N GLY A 521 9.06 10.62 -17.90
CA GLY A 521 8.14 9.97 -16.95
C GLY A 521 8.56 8.52 -16.66
N ILE A 522 8.45 7.64 -17.66
CA ILE A 522 8.97 6.26 -17.59
C ILE A 522 10.06 6.05 -18.64
N ALA A 523 11.24 5.65 -18.20
CA ALA A 523 12.29 5.17 -19.08
C ALA A 523 12.41 3.65 -19.00
N VAL A 524 12.57 3.00 -20.16
CA VAL A 524 12.82 1.55 -20.27
C VAL A 524 14.02 1.38 -21.16
N ASN A 525 15.12 0.89 -20.61
CA ASN A 525 16.34 0.75 -21.37
C ASN A 525 17.24 -0.36 -20.82
N GLN A 526 18.33 -0.55 -21.55
CA GLN A 526 19.54 -1.05 -20.97
C GLN A 526 20.71 -0.21 -21.53
N GLU A 527 21.51 0.37 -20.63
CA GLU A 527 22.58 1.32 -21.00
C GLU A 527 23.82 0.68 -21.64
N GLU A 528 24.03 -0.59 -21.34
CA GLU A 528 25.15 -1.42 -21.75
C GLU A 528 24.98 -2.00 -23.16
N LYS A 529 26.08 -2.02 -23.90
CA LYS A 529 26.11 -2.61 -25.25
C LYS A 529 25.88 -4.13 -25.17
N ASP A 530 25.09 -4.65 -26.11
CA ASP A 530 24.81 -6.09 -26.25
C ASP A 530 24.07 -6.73 -25.05
N SER A 531 23.47 -5.91 -24.18
CA SER A 531 22.59 -6.33 -23.09
C SER A 531 21.11 -5.98 -23.38
N PHE A 532 20.18 -6.51 -22.58
CA PHE A 532 18.75 -6.37 -22.84
C PHE A 532 17.90 -6.31 -21.57
N ILE A 533 16.83 -5.54 -21.66
CA ILE A 533 15.66 -5.60 -20.77
C ILE A 533 14.57 -6.44 -21.45
N THR A 534 13.91 -7.34 -20.72
CA THR A 534 13.01 -8.33 -21.32
C THR A 534 11.74 -8.55 -20.50
N HIS A 535 10.63 -8.81 -21.20
CA HIS A 535 9.34 -9.13 -20.59
C HIS A 535 8.87 -8.12 -19.54
N VAL A 536 8.89 -6.84 -19.91
CA VAL A 536 8.29 -5.78 -19.12
C VAL A 536 6.89 -5.49 -19.64
N VAL A 537 5.91 -5.39 -18.75
CA VAL A 537 4.52 -5.02 -19.06
C VAL A 537 4.22 -3.66 -18.44
N ILE A 538 4.06 -2.64 -19.26
CA ILE A 538 3.71 -1.27 -18.85
C ILE A 538 2.26 -1.02 -19.27
N ARG A 539 1.36 -0.98 -18.28
CA ARG A 539 -0.07 -0.86 -18.54
C ARG A 539 -0.81 0.09 -17.63
N ASN A 540 -1.89 0.69 -18.12
CA ASN A 540 -2.81 1.50 -17.32
C ASN A 540 -2.13 2.68 -16.60
N ASN A 541 -0.97 3.15 -17.08
CA ASN A 541 -0.29 4.29 -16.49
C ASN A 541 -0.75 5.58 -17.14
N VAL A 542 -0.80 6.65 -16.35
CA VAL A 542 -1.03 8.02 -16.83
C VAL A 542 0.27 8.80 -16.67
N SER A 543 0.81 9.30 -17.77
CA SER A 543 2.04 10.09 -17.79
C SER A 543 1.82 11.44 -18.48
N TYR A 544 1.87 12.54 -17.72
CA TYR A 544 1.47 13.85 -18.23
C TYR A 544 2.31 15.02 -17.72
N ARG A 545 2.48 16.06 -18.54
CA ARG A 545 3.30 17.26 -18.21
C ARG A 545 4.72 16.93 -17.69
N ASN A 546 5.33 15.84 -18.16
CA ASN A 546 6.75 15.60 -17.95
C ASN A 546 7.54 16.42 -18.98
N TYR A 547 8.54 17.18 -18.53
CA TYR A 547 9.19 18.22 -19.34
C TYR A 547 10.01 17.65 -20.51
N TYR A 548 10.60 16.45 -20.40
CA TYR A 548 11.37 15.85 -21.49
C TYR A 548 10.51 14.93 -22.38
N ASN A 549 10.15 13.74 -21.88
CA ASN A 549 9.31 12.77 -22.57
C ASN A 549 8.29 12.16 -21.59
N SER A 550 7.09 11.76 -22.04
CA SER A 550 6.17 11.01 -21.16
C SER A 550 6.71 9.61 -20.92
N PHE A 551 7.04 8.87 -21.98
CA PHE A 551 7.86 7.67 -21.93
C PHE A 551 9.13 7.85 -22.77
N GLY A 552 10.29 7.46 -22.25
CA GLY A 552 11.37 7.10 -23.15
C GLY A 552 12.76 6.99 -22.57
N SER A 553 13.65 6.34 -23.33
CA SER A 553 15.09 6.32 -23.10
C SER A 553 15.86 6.25 -24.42
N ALA A 554 16.99 6.96 -24.50
CA ALA A 554 17.93 6.85 -25.60
C ALA A 554 18.75 5.56 -25.46
N SER A 555 18.82 4.76 -26.53
CA SER A 555 19.69 3.57 -26.54
C SER A 555 21.15 4.02 -26.47
N TYR A 556 21.81 3.74 -25.35
CA TYR A 556 23.28 3.86 -25.22
C TYR A 556 24.00 2.59 -25.68
N GLY A 557 23.27 1.47 -25.82
CA GLY A 557 23.84 0.21 -26.29
C GLY A 557 22.86 -0.95 -26.35
N GLY A 558 21.95 -1.07 -25.37
CA GLY A 558 21.10 -2.24 -25.13
C GLY A 558 19.77 -2.29 -25.89
N VAL A 559 19.06 -3.41 -25.73
CA VAL A 559 17.84 -3.78 -26.46
C VAL A 559 16.65 -3.98 -25.51
N VAL A 560 15.51 -3.37 -25.81
CA VAL A 560 14.23 -3.70 -25.18
C VAL A 560 13.60 -4.85 -25.94
N ARG A 561 13.32 -5.99 -25.30
CA ARG A 561 12.71 -7.13 -25.99
C ARG A 561 11.50 -7.71 -25.29
N ASP A 562 10.65 -8.38 -26.04
CA ASP A 562 9.49 -9.13 -25.54
C ASP A 562 8.60 -8.31 -24.58
N SER A 563 8.56 -6.99 -24.73
CA SER A 563 7.93 -6.06 -23.79
C SER A 563 6.65 -5.46 -24.37
N ILE A 564 5.72 -5.12 -23.49
CA ILE A 564 4.35 -4.77 -23.83
C ILE A 564 4.01 -3.41 -23.21
N PHE A 565 3.57 -2.48 -24.04
CA PHE A 565 3.12 -1.14 -23.68
C PHE A 565 1.65 -1.03 -24.09
N VAL A 566 0.74 -1.25 -23.14
CA VAL A 566 -0.68 -1.38 -23.44
C VAL A 566 -1.56 -0.54 -22.54
N HIS A 567 -2.62 0.09 -23.06
CA HIS A 567 -3.56 0.84 -22.23
C HIS A 567 -2.87 1.95 -21.41
N ASN A 568 -1.98 2.76 -21.98
CA ASN A 568 -1.42 3.90 -21.26
C ASN A 568 -1.98 5.21 -21.82
N THR A 569 -2.08 6.24 -20.98
CA THR A 569 -2.45 7.60 -21.40
C THR A 569 -1.24 8.51 -21.25
N LEU A 570 -0.68 8.96 -22.37
CA LEU A 570 0.44 9.91 -22.42
C LEU A 570 -0.11 11.26 -22.87
N TYR A 571 0.02 12.29 -22.03
CA TYR A 571 -0.69 13.55 -22.23
C TYR A 571 0.20 14.78 -22.00
N SER A 572 0.47 15.59 -23.02
CA SER A 572 1.30 16.79 -22.94
C SER A 572 0.59 18.00 -23.53
N THR A 573 0.47 19.08 -22.75
CA THR A 573 -0.29 20.30 -23.10
C THR A 573 0.52 21.59 -23.18
N GLU A 574 1.76 21.61 -22.72
CA GLU A 574 2.55 22.84 -22.62
C GLU A 574 3.34 23.12 -23.90
N VAL A 575 3.28 24.38 -24.34
CA VAL A 575 4.17 24.94 -25.37
C VAL A 575 5.42 25.45 -24.65
N TYR A 576 6.52 24.77 -24.89
CA TYR A 576 7.83 25.05 -24.31
C TYR A 576 8.47 26.36 -24.80
N ASP A 577 9.31 26.99 -23.97
CA ASP A 577 10.17 28.13 -24.35
C ASP A 577 11.25 27.66 -25.34
N PRO A 578 11.21 28.11 -26.61
CA PRO A 578 12.11 27.63 -27.66
C PRO A 578 13.61 27.94 -27.43
N SER A 579 13.98 28.68 -26.37
CA SER A 579 15.37 29.04 -26.08
C SER A 579 16.20 27.95 -25.37
N GLU A 580 15.61 26.89 -24.82
CA GLU A 580 16.35 26.00 -23.90
C GLU A 580 16.49 24.50 -24.29
N VAL A 581 15.73 23.92 -25.24
CA VAL A 581 15.82 22.48 -25.67
C VAL A 581 15.25 22.21 -27.08
N LYS A 582 15.89 21.28 -27.83
CA LYS A 582 15.57 20.86 -29.21
C LYS A 582 14.95 19.45 -29.40
N GLN A 583 14.71 18.65 -28.35
CA GLN A 583 14.12 17.30 -28.48
C GLN A 583 13.14 17.00 -27.34
N GLU A 584 11.84 16.90 -27.65
CA GLU A 584 10.78 16.42 -26.76
C GLU A 584 9.86 15.47 -27.53
N ASN A 585 9.90 14.19 -27.18
CA ASN A 585 9.10 13.13 -27.77
C ASN A 585 8.09 12.63 -26.74
N LEU A 586 6.82 12.43 -27.11
CA LEU A 586 5.85 11.88 -26.14
C LEU A 586 6.20 10.45 -25.71
N PHE A 587 6.67 9.64 -26.65
CA PHE A 587 7.09 8.26 -26.44
C PHE A 587 8.32 8.02 -27.28
N TYR A 588 9.44 7.58 -26.71
CA TYR A 588 10.69 7.35 -27.42
C TYR A 588 11.42 6.12 -26.88
N LEU A 589 11.63 5.09 -27.71
CA LEU A 589 12.35 3.89 -27.29
C LEU A 589 13.53 3.61 -28.21
N GLY A 590 14.57 3.03 -27.63
CA GLY A 590 15.79 2.69 -28.35
C GLY A 590 15.64 1.48 -29.29
N LYS A 591 16.70 0.66 -29.37
CA LYS A 591 16.65 -0.63 -30.05
C LYS A 591 15.60 -1.52 -29.40
N GLY A 592 14.82 -2.25 -30.19
CA GLY A 592 13.93 -3.25 -29.63
C GLY A 592 13.53 -4.39 -30.55
N GLU A 593 13.13 -5.50 -29.94
CA GLU A 593 12.81 -6.77 -30.59
C GLU A 593 11.52 -7.36 -30.02
N ASN A 594 10.57 -7.72 -30.89
CA ASN A 594 9.35 -8.43 -30.49
C ASN A 594 8.51 -7.70 -29.42
N ASN A 595 8.47 -6.37 -29.47
CA ASN A 595 7.69 -5.55 -28.54
C ASN A 595 6.32 -5.19 -29.10
N VAL A 596 5.38 -4.88 -28.21
CA VAL A 596 4.00 -4.49 -28.56
C VAL A 596 3.68 -3.11 -27.99
N ILE A 597 3.13 -2.24 -28.82
CA ILE A 597 2.46 -0.99 -28.44
C ILE A 597 1.01 -1.10 -28.90
N LYS A 598 0.05 -1.01 -27.97
CA LYS A 598 -1.37 -1.24 -28.28
C LYS A 598 -2.30 -0.50 -27.33
N ASN A 599 -3.45 -0.02 -27.80
CA ASN A 599 -4.49 0.59 -26.95
C ASN A 599 -4.00 1.80 -26.13
N ASN A 600 -2.98 2.54 -26.54
CA ASN A 600 -2.51 3.72 -25.81
C ASN A 600 -3.12 5.00 -26.37
N ILE A 601 -3.35 6.00 -25.51
CA ILE A 601 -3.64 7.38 -25.91
C ILE A 601 -2.33 8.16 -25.95
N PHE A 602 -2.05 8.76 -27.10
CA PHE A 602 -0.96 9.70 -27.31
C PHE A 602 -1.55 11.08 -27.59
N TYR A 603 -1.55 11.96 -26.59
CA TYR A 603 -1.98 13.35 -26.73
C TYR A 603 -0.79 14.31 -26.60
N LYS A 604 -0.54 15.13 -27.63
CA LYS A 604 0.48 16.20 -27.59
C LYS A 604 -0.01 17.49 -28.25
N LYS A 605 -0.15 18.57 -27.48
CA LYS A 605 -0.48 19.92 -27.97
C LYS A 605 0.80 20.77 -28.04
N GLY A 606 1.21 21.16 -29.25
CA GLY A 606 2.46 21.92 -29.48
C GLY A 606 3.73 21.06 -29.51
N GLY A 607 4.84 21.61 -30.02
CA GLY A 607 6.13 20.90 -30.13
C GLY A 607 6.30 20.01 -31.37
N TYR A 608 7.50 19.47 -31.57
CA TYR A 608 7.92 18.92 -32.85
C TYR A 608 7.37 17.51 -33.17
N TYR A 609 7.26 16.50 -32.27
CA TYR A 609 6.97 15.11 -32.70
C TYR A 609 6.21 14.22 -31.69
N ILE A 610 5.39 13.28 -32.18
CA ILE A 610 5.18 11.97 -31.53
C ILE A 610 6.15 11.01 -32.21
N MET A 611 7.37 10.94 -31.70
CA MET A 611 8.43 10.17 -32.33
C MET A 611 8.54 8.79 -31.71
N LEU A 612 7.80 7.82 -32.24
CA LEU A 612 8.07 6.40 -31.99
C LEU A 612 9.33 6.00 -32.79
N GLU A 613 10.46 6.65 -32.52
CA GLU A 613 11.73 6.26 -33.10
C GLU A 613 12.02 4.84 -32.61
N VAL A 614 12.42 3.99 -33.54
CA VAL A 614 12.92 2.65 -33.26
C VAL A 614 14.25 2.61 -33.97
N VAL A 615 15.31 2.99 -33.26
CA VAL A 615 16.64 3.06 -33.86
C VAL A 615 17.23 1.65 -33.93
N GLY A 616 16.84 0.90 -34.95
CA GLY A 616 17.55 -0.29 -35.38
C GLY A 616 18.46 0.05 -36.55
N ARG A 617 19.78 0.09 -36.36
CA ARG A 617 20.75 0.02 -37.48
C ARG A 617 20.81 -1.38 -38.14
N SER A 618 19.99 -2.33 -37.68
CA SER A 618 19.86 -3.66 -38.26
C SER A 618 18.40 -4.01 -38.53
N ASN A 619 18.16 -4.76 -39.61
CA ASN A 619 16.86 -5.19 -40.13
C ASN A 619 16.03 -6.10 -39.19
N ALA A 620 16.30 -6.12 -37.88
CA ALA A 620 15.75 -7.06 -36.91
C ALA A 620 14.66 -6.46 -35.99
N THR A 621 14.36 -5.16 -36.07
CA THR A 621 13.40 -4.50 -35.17
C THR A 621 11.94 -4.78 -35.56
N LYS A 622 11.27 -5.66 -34.83
CA LYS A 622 9.82 -5.93 -34.95
C LYS A 622 9.07 -5.34 -33.75
N TRP A 623 8.59 -4.11 -33.90
CA TRP A 623 7.56 -3.54 -33.01
C TRP A 623 6.18 -3.76 -33.66
N GLU A 624 5.27 -4.40 -32.94
CA GLU A 624 3.84 -4.42 -33.28
C GLU A 624 3.21 -3.13 -32.74
N ILE A 625 2.55 -2.36 -33.60
CA ILE A 625 1.83 -1.15 -33.22
C ILE A 625 0.46 -1.12 -33.87
N ASP A 626 -0.60 -1.16 -33.06
CA ASP A 626 -1.97 -1.15 -33.56
C ASP A 626 -2.96 -0.78 -32.46
N TYR A 627 -4.14 -0.28 -32.85
CA TYR A 627 -5.20 0.14 -31.94
C TYR A 627 -4.82 1.29 -31.00
N ASP A 628 -3.87 2.14 -31.36
CA ASP A 628 -3.50 3.31 -30.57
C ASP A 628 -4.27 4.56 -31.04
N GLY A 629 -4.49 5.50 -30.12
CA GLY A 629 -5.15 6.78 -30.39
C GLY A 629 -4.16 7.93 -30.44
N PHE A 630 -4.11 8.65 -31.56
CA PHE A 630 -3.19 9.78 -31.78
C PHE A 630 -3.96 11.11 -31.81
N PHE A 631 -3.67 11.98 -30.85
CA PHE A 631 -4.35 13.26 -30.62
C PHE A 631 -3.37 14.45 -30.42
N PRO A 632 -3.67 15.66 -30.94
CA PRO A 632 -4.79 16.00 -31.82
C PRO A 632 -4.63 15.32 -33.19
N LEU A 633 -5.34 15.73 -34.24
CA LEU A 633 -5.23 15.07 -35.54
C LEU A 633 -3.77 14.95 -36.00
N ILE A 634 -3.36 13.82 -36.60
CA ILE A 634 -1.97 13.66 -37.09
C ILE A 634 -1.57 14.78 -38.07
N SER A 635 -2.52 15.36 -38.81
CA SER A 635 -2.29 16.51 -39.69
C SER A 635 -2.04 17.84 -38.93
N GLN A 636 -2.48 17.92 -37.68
CA GLN A 636 -2.24 19.01 -36.74
C GLN A 636 -1.02 18.73 -35.84
N MET A 637 -0.56 17.48 -35.79
CA MET A 637 0.74 17.12 -35.27
C MET A 637 1.81 17.42 -36.32
N ASN A 638 3.01 17.77 -35.86
CA ASN A 638 4.13 18.00 -36.75
C ASN A 638 4.62 16.69 -37.46
N GLN A 639 4.51 15.50 -36.82
CA GLN A 639 4.54 14.15 -37.47
C GLN A 639 4.47 12.98 -36.44
N VAL A 640 4.00 11.81 -36.88
CA VAL A 640 4.22 10.50 -36.22
C VAL A 640 5.37 9.79 -36.93
N ILE A 641 6.38 9.33 -36.19
CA ILE A 641 7.52 8.60 -36.77
C ILE A 641 7.50 7.17 -36.25
N ILE A 642 7.55 6.16 -37.11
CA ILE A 642 7.71 4.74 -36.74
C ILE A 642 8.77 4.12 -37.64
N ASN A 643 9.81 3.52 -37.08
CA ASN A 643 10.94 2.92 -37.83
C ASN A 643 11.50 3.88 -38.92
N ASN A 644 11.80 5.13 -38.55
CA ASN A 644 12.26 6.20 -39.45
C ASN A 644 11.28 6.59 -40.59
N THR A 645 10.08 6.01 -40.63
CA THR A 645 9.03 6.39 -41.58
C THR A 645 8.16 7.45 -40.95
N ILE A 646 7.99 8.56 -41.65
CA ILE A 646 7.19 9.70 -41.23
C ILE A 646 5.76 9.54 -41.76
N TYR A 647 4.77 9.60 -40.87
CA TYR A 647 3.35 9.58 -41.18
C TYR A 647 2.73 10.94 -40.86
N LYS A 648 2.14 11.56 -41.89
CA LYS A 648 1.53 12.90 -41.82
C LYS A 648 0.00 12.88 -41.83
N SER A 649 -0.60 11.70 -41.90
CA SER A 649 -2.04 11.51 -41.80
C SER A 649 -2.37 10.13 -41.24
N ILE A 650 -3.61 9.96 -40.76
CA ILE A 650 -4.09 8.67 -40.25
C ILE A 650 -4.24 7.63 -41.37
N GLU A 651 -4.57 8.05 -42.59
CA GLU A 651 -4.66 7.17 -43.76
C GLU A 651 -3.27 6.59 -44.13
N ALA A 652 -2.22 7.40 -44.00
CA ALA A 652 -0.84 6.92 -44.19
C ALA A 652 -0.46 5.94 -43.07
N LEU A 653 -0.75 6.28 -41.81
CA LEU A 653 -0.42 5.46 -40.65
C LEU A 653 -1.14 4.11 -40.68
N ARG A 654 -2.40 4.05 -41.13
CA ARG A 654 -3.20 2.82 -41.21
C ARG A 654 -2.66 1.75 -42.15
N LYS A 655 -1.73 2.08 -43.04
CA LYS A 655 -0.99 1.07 -43.81
C LYS A 655 -0.07 0.23 -42.92
N ARG A 656 0.39 0.79 -41.81
CA ARG A 656 1.25 0.14 -40.80
C ARG A 656 0.47 -0.29 -39.56
N SER A 657 -0.54 0.48 -39.17
CA SER A 657 -1.30 0.34 -37.93
C SER A 657 -2.81 0.46 -38.22
N PRO A 658 -3.42 -0.59 -38.81
CA PRO A 658 -4.73 -0.49 -39.50
C PRO A 658 -5.90 -0.03 -38.64
N HIS A 659 -5.86 -0.30 -37.33
CA HIS A 659 -6.96 -0.03 -36.41
C HIS A 659 -6.73 1.21 -35.56
N SER A 660 -5.56 1.84 -35.64
CA SER A 660 -5.30 3.09 -34.94
C SER A 660 -6.25 4.21 -35.39
N ILE A 661 -6.54 5.11 -34.44
CA ILE A 661 -7.47 6.22 -34.61
C ILE A 661 -6.75 7.55 -34.45
N SER A 662 -7.35 8.61 -34.99
CA SER A 662 -6.94 9.99 -34.74
C SER A 662 -8.16 10.89 -34.77
N ALA A 663 -8.24 11.82 -33.82
CA ALA A 663 -9.28 12.84 -33.74
C ALA A 663 -8.70 14.14 -33.16
N PRO A 664 -9.43 15.26 -33.17
CA PRO A 664 -8.96 16.51 -32.57
C PRO A 664 -8.68 16.40 -31.08
N ASP A 665 -9.48 15.62 -30.34
CA ASP A 665 -9.39 15.47 -28.90
C ASP A 665 -9.84 14.06 -28.46
N PRO A 666 -9.15 13.42 -27.50
CA PRO A 666 -9.55 12.15 -26.90
C PRO A 666 -10.77 12.26 -25.97
N LEU A 667 -11.23 13.47 -25.65
CA LEU A 667 -12.31 13.78 -24.71
C LEU A 667 -12.05 13.15 -23.34
N LEU A 668 -10.93 13.52 -22.74
CA LEU A 668 -10.59 13.13 -21.38
C LEU A 668 -11.18 14.11 -20.36
N LYS A 669 -11.67 13.56 -19.24
CA LYS A 669 -12.00 14.32 -18.03
C LYS A 669 -10.72 14.76 -17.31
N ASN A 670 -10.86 15.59 -16.28
CA ASN A 670 -9.72 16.10 -15.50
C ASN A 670 -8.88 15.01 -14.82
N ASP A 671 -9.45 13.83 -14.58
CA ASP A 671 -8.80 12.66 -14.00
C ASP A 671 -8.31 11.65 -15.07
N PHE A 672 -8.26 12.08 -16.34
CA PHE A 672 -7.86 11.29 -17.51
C PHE A 672 -8.78 10.11 -17.86
N ARG A 673 -9.96 9.99 -17.22
CA ARG A 673 -10.99 9.05 -17.66
C ARG A 673 -11.66 9.54 -18.93
N LEU A 674 -12.19 8.59 -19.71
CA LEU A 674 -12.91 8.89 -20.93
C LEU A 674 -14.24 9.61 -20.62
N ASP A 675 -14.58 10.60 -21.44
CA ASP A 675 -15.96 11.03 -21.64
C ASP A 675 -16.75 9.94 -22.40
N PRO A 676 -18.06 9.74 -22.14
CA PRO A 676 -18.85 8.77 -22.89
C PRO A 676 -18.87 8.98 -24.41
N ASN A 677 -18.61 10.21 -24.88
CA ASN A 677 -18.51 10.52 -26.32
C ASN A 677 -17.09 10.39 -26.86
N SER A 678 -16.14 9.95 -26.04
CA SER A 678 -14.74 9.82 -26.44
C SER A 678 -14.60 8.90 -27.67
N PRO A 679 -13.78 9.28 -28.66
CA PRO A 679 -13.49 8.43 -29.81
C PRO A 679 -12.71 7.17 -29.42
N CYS A 680 -12.22 7.07 -28.18
CA CYS A 680 -11.47 5.92 -27.67
C CYS A 680 -12.36 4.77 -27.16
N VAL A 681 -13.66 5.03 -26.96
CA VAL A 681 -14.61 4.04 -26.40
C VAL A 681 -14.84 2.89 -27.38
N ASP A 682 -14.68 1.65 -26.90
CA ASP A 682 -14.83 0.39 -27.63
C ASP A 682 -13.92 0.29 -28.88
N LYS A 683 -12.81 1.05 -28.92
CA LYS A 683 -11.89 1.08 -30.08
C LYS A 683 -10.61 0.30 -29.88
N GLY A 684 -10.34 -0.22 -28.70
CA GLY A 684 -9.18 -1.04 -28.40
C GLY A 684 -9.22 -2.44 -29.03
N GLY A 685 -8.03 -2.99 -29.22
CA GLY A 685 -7.80 -4.38 -29.58
C GLY A 685 -7.84 -5.28 -28.37
N PHE A 686 -8.33 -6.51 -28.54
CA PHE A 686 -8.05 -7.56 -27.56
C PHE A 686 -6.53 -7.78 -27.45
N LEU A 687 -6.06 -8.13 -26.25
CA LEU A 687 -4.65 -8.40 -26.00
C LEU A 687 -4.18 -9.58 -26.85
N THR A 688 -4.96 -10.66 -26.87
CA THR A 688 -4.68 -11.87 -27.63
C THR A 688 -5.98 -12.57 -28.04
N TYR A 689 -5.87 -13.70 -28.72
CA TYR A 689 -7.02 -14.50 -29.17
C TYR A 689 -6.79 -15.97 -28.86
N THR A 690 -7.86 -16.71 -28.60
CA THR A 690 -7.80 -18.17 -28.48
C THR A 690 -7.40 -18.82 -29.80
N GLU A 691 -6.56 -19.86 -29.77
CA GLU A 691 -6.14 -20.57 -30.99
C GLU A 691 -7.14 -21.65 -31.41
N SER A 692 -7.90 -22.19 -30.46
CA SER A 692 -8.90 -23.24 -30.69
C SER A 692 -10.08 -23.09 -29.74
N GLY A 693 -11.24 -23.60 -30.16
CA GLY A 693 -12.41 -23.71 -29.29
C GLY A 693 -12.21 -24.82 -28.26
N GLY A 694 -12.76 -24.63 -27.06
CA GLY A 694 -12.58 -25.59 -25.98
C GLY A 694 -13.33 -25.22 -24.71
N SER A 695 -13.16 -26.06 -23.69
CA SER A 695 -13.63 -25.79 -22.34
C SER A 695 -12.65 -26.33 -21.31
N GLY A 696 -12.59 -25.71 -20.14
CA GLY A 696 -11.69 -26.07 -19.06
C GLY A 696 -10.98 -24.86 -18.46
N LYS A 697 -9.86 -25.09 -17.78
CA LYS A 697 -9.05 -24.03 -17.15
C LYS A 697 -7.83 -23.63 -17.95
N VAL A 698 -7.39 -24.43 -18.91
CA VAL A 698 -6.18 -24.17 -19.70
C VAL A 698 -6.60 -23.70 -21.08
N VAL A 699 -6.24 -22.47 -21.42
CA VAL A 699 -6.60 -21.82 -22.69
C VAL A 699 -5.34 -21.66 -23.52
N LYS A 700 -5.38 -22.16 -24.76
CA LYS A 700 -4.33 -21.89 -25.76
C LYS A 700 -4.59 -20.53 -26.42
N VAL A 701 -3.63 -19.63 -26.36
CA VAL A 701 -3.71 -18.26 -26.90
C VAL A 701 -2.60 -18.00 -27.92
N LYS A 702 -2.79 -17.02 -28.81
CA LYS A 702 -1.78 -16.67 -29.83
C LYS A 702 -0.49 -16.10 -29.23
N ASP A 703 -0.64 -15.35 -28.14
CA ASP A 703 0.43 -14.74 -27.36
C ASP A 703 0.02 -14.71 -25.88
N ALA A 704 0.83 -15.35 -25.03
CA ALA A 704 0.61 -15.42 -23.59
C ALA A 704 1.39 -14.36 -22.81
N ARG A 705 2.28 -13.58 -23.46
CA ARG A 705 3.18 -12.62 -22.78
C ARG A 705 2.45 -11.48 -22.07
N TYR A 706 1.19 -11.21 -22.43
CA TYR A 706 0.33 -10.20 -21.78
C TYR A 706 -0.06 -10.56 -20.33
N PHE A 707 0.12 -11.81 -19.92
CA PHE A 707 -0.31 -12.30 -18.62
C PHE A 707 0.89 -12.80 -17.84
N THR A 708 1.05 -12.33 -16.60
CA THR A 708 2.19 -12.68 -15.76
C THR A 708 2.05 -14.04 -15.10
N GLY A 709 0.84 -14.57 -15.01
CA GLY A 709 0.62 -15.84 -14.33
C GLY A 709 0.99 -15.77 -12.85
N ARG A 710 0.65 -14.64 -12.22
CA ARG A 710 0.96 -14.25 -10.85
C ARG A 710 2.41 -13.83 -10.60
N TRP A 711 3.46 -14.36 -11.24
CA TRP A 711 4.86 -14.01 -10.89
C TRP A 711 5.13 -13.90 -9.36
N GLY A 712 4.51 -14.77 -8.55
CA GLY A 712 4.60 -14.71 -7.07
C GLY A 712 3.76 -13.63 -6.37
N LEU A 713 2.94 -12.86 -7.11
CA LEU A 713 1.87 -12.01 -6.61
C LEU A 713 0.73 -12.87 -6.02
N GLU A 714 0.04 -12.32 -5.03
CA GLU A 714 -1.04 -13.00 -4.31
C GLU A 714 -2.24 -13.35 -5.20
N ARG A 715 -2.45 -12.57 -6.27
CA ARG A 715 -3.52 -12.72 -7.26
C ARG A 715 -2.99 -12.35 -8.64
N GLY A 716 -3.49 -13.03 -9.68
CA GLY A 716 -3.16 -12.72 -11.07
C GLY A 716 -4.19 -11.80 -11.71
N GLU A 717 -4.12 -11.63 -13.02
CA GLU A 717 -4.90 -10.65 -13.76
C GLU A 717 -6.36 -11.06 -13.92
N ASP A 718 -7.27 -10.11 -13.68
CA ASP A 718 -8.67 -10.22 -14.10
C ASP A 718 -8.76 -10.05 -15.62
N ILE A 719 -9.34 -11.04 -16.29
CA ILE A 719 -9.47 -11.08 -17.75
C ILE A 719 -10.90 -11.40 -18.19
N LYS A 720 -11.18 -11.10 -19.46
CA LYS A 720 -12.37 -11.57 -20.17
C LYS A 720 -11.99 -12.39 -21.38
N ILE A 721 -12.65 -13.54 -21.56
CA ILE A 721 -12.63 -14.36 -22.78
C ILE A 721 -14.06 -14.45 -23.30
N GLY A 722 -14.34 -13.83 -24.45
CA GLY A 722 -15.71 -13.83 -24.99
C GLY A 722 -16.74 -13.22 -24.04
N GLY A 723 -16.35 -12.14 -23.35
CA GLY A 723 -17.17 -11.49 -22.30
C GLY A 723 -17.21 -12.20 -20.95
N LYS A 724 -16.68 -13.44 -20.83
CA LYS A 724 -16.71 -14.23 -19.59
C LYS A 724 -15.48 -13.92 -18.74
N LYS A 725 -15.70 -13.57 -17.47
CA LYS A 725 -14.63 -13.22 -16.52
C LYS A 725 -13.92 -14.45 -15.95
N ALA A 726 -12.60 -14.34 -15.80
CA ALA A 726 -11.75 -15.26 -15.03
C ALA A 726 -10.49 -14.55 -14.54
N VAL A 727 -9.74 -15.20 -13.64
CA VAL A 727 -8.43 -14.75 -13.18
C VAL A 727 -7.36 -15.65 -13.74
N VAL A 728 -6.29 -15.07 -14.32
CA VAL A 728 -5.12 -15.85 -14.74
C VAL A 728 -4.33 -16.31 -13.51
N VAL A 729 -4.02 -17.59 -13.42
CA VAL A 729 -3.27 -18.18 -12.30
C VAL A 729 -1.85 -18.58 -12.66
N SER A 730 -1.61 -18.86 -13.94
CA SER A 730 -0.28 -19.09 -14.50
C SER A 730 -0.29 -18.85 -16.01
N ALA A 731 0.87 -18.52 -16.57
CA ALA A 731 1.07 -18.38 -18.01
C ALA A 731 2.31 -19.20 -18.42
N ASP A 732 2.18 -20.01 -19.46
CA ASP A 732 3.28 -20.73 -20.09
C ASP A 732 3.56 -20.09 -21.44
N TYR A 733 4.62 -19.29 -21.49
CA TYR A 733 4.99 -18.52 -22.68
C TYR A 733 5.49 -19.42 -23.81
N LYS A 734 6.12 -20.57 -23.49
CA LYS A 734 6.64 -21.51 -24.48
C LYS A 734 5.50 -22.24 -25.18
N ASN A 735 4.54 -22.72 -24.40
CA ASN A 735 3.38 -23.43 -24.91
C ASN A 735 2.22 -22.48 -25.24
N LYS A 736 2.37 -21.16 -25.06
CA LYS A 736 1.34 -20.15 -25.30
C LYS A 736 -0.01 -20.50 -24.66
N THR A 737 0.03 -20.93 -23.41
CA THR A 737 -1.18 -21.26 -22.65
C THR A 737 -1.29 -20.36 -21.43
N ILE A 738 -2.52 -20.05 -21.05
CA ILE A 738 -2.86 -19.46 -19.75
C ILE A 738 -3.72 -20.43 -18.97
N THR A 739 -3.51 -20.49 -17.66
CA THR A 739 -4.37 -21.25 -16.75
C THR A 739 -5.26 -20.28 -16.00
N LEU A 740 -6.54 -20.62 -15.86
CA LEU A 740 -7.57 -19.83 -15.19
C LEU A 740 -7.90 -20.39 -13.80
N ASP A 741 -8.42 -19.56 -12.92
CA ASP A 741 -8.92 -19.96 -11.59
C ASP A 741 -10.16 -20.85 -11.68
N ARG A 742 -11.00 -20.61 -12.68
CA ARG A 742 -12.26 -21.32 -12.97
C ARG A 742 -12.31 -21.87 -14.39
N ALA A 743 -13.16 -22.87 -14.59
CA ALA A 743 -13.40 -23.39 -15.94
C ALA A 743 -14.28 -22.41 -16.74
N LEU A 744 -13.94 -22.21 -18.00
CA LEU A 744 -14.74 -21.49 -19.00
C LEU A 744 -14.95 -22.37 -20.24
N SER A 745 -15.86 -21.95 -21.12
CA SER A 745 -15.94 -22.46 -22.50
C SER A 745 -15.72 -21.30 -23.46
N TRP A 746 -14.99 -21.52 -24.54
CA TRP A 746 -14.62 -20.51 -25.52
C TRP A 746 -14.62 -21.06 -26.95
N ASN A 747 -14.80 -20.17 -27.91
CA ASN A 747 -14.71 -20.46 -29.33
C ASN A 747 -13.27 -20.27 -29.84
N ALA A 748 -12.97 -20.80 -31.04
CA ALA A 748 -11.70 -20.50 -31.71
C ALA A 748 -11.69 -19.03 -32.18
N GLY A 749 -10.57 -18.34 -31.99
CA GLY A 749 -10.44 -16.93 -32.38
C GLY A 749 -11.17 -15.94 -31.47
N GLU A 750 -11.59 -16.36 -30.28
CA GLU A 750 -12.29 -15.50 -29.33
C GLU A 750 -11.32 -14.53 -28.66
N GLY A 751 -11.75 -13.27 -28.51
CA GLY A 751 -10.94 -12.19 -27.96
C GLY A 751 -10.66 -12.38 -26.47
N VAL A 752 -9.41 -12.16 -26.08
CA VAL A 752 -8.94 -12.18 -24.69
C VAL A 752 -8.38 -10.80 -24.34
N GLY A 753 -8.95 -10.16 -23.32
CA GLY A 753 -8.49 -8.86 -22.81
C GLY A 753 -8.43 -8.83 -21.29
N TYR A 754 -7.86 -7.76 -20.72
CA TYR A 754 -8.11 -7.44 -19.31
C TYR A 754 -9.61 -7.18 -19.07
N ASP A 755 -10.05 -7.03 -17.83
CA ASP A 755 -11.46 -6.71 -17.57
C ASP A 755 -11.83 -5.36 -18.21
N TYR A 756 -12.60 -5.38 -19.29
CA TYR A 756 -13.08 -4.20 -20.04
C TYR A 756 -14.59 -4.02 -19.93
N SER A 757 -15.12 -2.86 -20.33
CA SER A 757 -16.57 -2.62 -20.48
C SER A 757 -16.96 -2.49 -21.96
N GLY A 758 -18.24 -2.64 -22.28
CA GLY A 758 -18.71 -2.50 -23.66
C GLY A 758 -18.43 -3.72 -24.55
N GLU A 759 -18.32 -3.48 -25.85
CA GLU A 759 -18.08 -4.49 -26.89
C GLU A 759 -16.61 -4.88 -26.98
N ARG A 760 -15.69 -3.95 -26.71
CA ARG A 760 -14.24 -4.12 -26.85
C ARG A 760 -13.50 -3.30 -25.79
N PRO A 761 -12.23 -3.60 -25.51
CA PRO A 761 -11.42 -2.73 -24.64
C PRO A 761 -11.39 -1.28 -25.14
N ASP A 762 -11.25 -0.33 -24.23
CA ASP A 762 -11.06 1.07 -24.55
C ASP A 762 -9.58 1.37 -24.85
N ILE A 763 -9.33 2.43 -25.62
CA ILE A 763 -7.97 2.97 -25.81
C ILE A 763 -7.67 3.93 -24.64
N GLY A 764 -6.54 3.74 -23.97
CA GLY A 764 -6.08 4.57 -22.85
C GLY A 764 -5.97 3.82 -21.53
N ALA A 765 -5.59 4.56 -20.47
CA ALA A 765 -5.33 4.00 -19.14
C ALA A 765 -6.56 3.53 -18.37
N TYR A 766 -7.74 4.02 -18.73
CA TYR A 766 -8.99 3.74 -18.04
C TYR A 766 -10.06 3.33 -19.03
N GLU A 767 -10.82 2.31 -18.67
CA GLU A 767 -12.09 1.99 -19.30
C GLU A 767 -13.16 2.99 -18.85
N LEU A 768 -14.13 3.32 -19.71
CA LEU A 768 -15.16 4.34 -19.49
C LEU A 768 -15.93 4.16 -18.16
N ASN A 769 -16.10 2.92 -17.73
CA ASN A 769 -16.84 2.54 -16.51
C ASN A 769 -15.92 1.99 -15.38
N GLN A 770 -14.61 2.30 -15.40
CA GLN A 770 -13.65 1.85 -14.38
C GLN A 770 -13.20 2.87 -13.35
#